data_AF-A0A656QGZ0-F1
#
_entry.id   AF-A0A656QGZ0-F1
#
_cell.length_a   1.000
_cell.length_b   1.000
_cell.length_c   1.000
_cell.angle_alpha   90.00
_cell.angle_beta   90.00
_cell.angle_gamma   90.00
#
_symmetry.space_group_name_H-M   'P 1'
#
loop_
_entity.id
_entity.type
_entity.pdbx_description
1 polymer ?
#
loop_
_entity_poly.entity_id
_entity_poly.type
_entity_poly.pdbx_seq_one_letter_code
_entity_poly.pdbx_strand_id
1 'polypeptide(L)'
;MKPLKSAARRLTRQHFALYRGWLEGAAIEGLHTAYGEPGTDVRVTRRLVTTLRDALAVAARRARDIEAAHLLRLKPGSIPAAELHGRDDTPSLDDYRAQVDPDSVYGEAELLELYRVDFPPERSPRVDRKIARNARLRARQAAALARMEKALAEEPAPSHPLDGWFEPALAARLSAAGLSTLDDLLALIRRRRHRWYAAVPRLGPKGAQRVTAWLSLHAASLGEELSVLAITPRRQLAAGHPALARPPQLGTSVDVVPLESLRVPNELDGSRGLNRAPLPAHQASLNTDLDAINAWISICGSRSEHTARAYRREAERLLLWAVIVKRKPLSSLNTLDCGEYINQFLADPQPAARWVGKGKVERFDPAWRPFAKPLPEGSRETARKLLSALCGWLVRQQYLQVNPFHGLPRVGSRKADLDATGRALTHAQWRFVLQTVSRPNPTPAELRDRFALLFAYATGLRRAELVSATTGALSRKALDGALEDAWTLKVRGKGKRDRVVPMPARLIDTLAGVLRGRAAPCTLETAPNETPLIGHLTTGRPLTPDALARLYKRIFERAAQQLERTYPGAAADLRQASTHWLRHTHANHSLDAGSDLRDVQAGLGHASLATTTIYTKGDAARQYRAIEKFYDAGVDADATRL
;
A
#
# COMPACT_ATOMS: atom_id res chain seq x y z
N MET A 1 -9.83 -13.38 -46.63
CA MET A 1 -8.85 -12.26 -46.55
C MET A 1 -8.63 -11.89 -45.08
N LYS A 2 -7.46 -12.20 -44.51
CA LYS A 2 -7.08 -11.78 -43.14
C LYS A 2 -6.71 -10.28 -43.14
N PRO A 3 -7.15 -9.47 -42.15
CA PRO A 3 -6.75 -8.07 -42.09
C PRO A 3 -5.36 -7.95 -41.48
N LEU A 4 -4.37 -7.51 -42.26
CA LEU A 4 -3.13 -6.93 -41.75
C LEU A 4 -3.45 -5.52 -41.23
N LYS A 5 -3.93 -5.42 -39.98
CA LYS A 5 -3.94 -4.16 -39.23
C LYS A 5 -3.05 -4.31 -37.99
N SER A 6 -1.74 -4.31 -38.20
CA SER A 6 -0.87 -3.75 -37.16
C SER A 6 -1.10 -2.24 -37.21
N ALA A 7 -1.74 -1.66 -36.19
CA ALA A 7 -1.75 -0.22 -36.00
C ALA A 7 -0.30 0.27 -36.16
N ALA A 8 -0.06 1.20 -37.08
CA ALA A 8 1.27 1.72 -37.29
C ALA A 8 1.73 2.36 -35.98
N ARG A 9 2.73 1.78 -35.31
CA ARG A 9 3.34 2.34 -34.10
C ARG A 9 3.75 3.78 -34.43
N ARG A 10 3.27 4.76 -33.66
CA ARG A 10 3.58 6.17 -33.90
C ARG A 10 5.09 6.36 -33.77
N LEU A 11 5.69 7.06 -34.73
CA LEU A 11 7.13 7.29 -34.76
C LEU A 11 7.46 8.48 -33.86
N THR A 12 8.48 8.32 -33.02
CA THR A 12 8.92 9.36 -32.08
C THR A 12 10.28 9.88 -32.54
N ARG A 13 10.68 11.06 -32.08
CA ARG A 13 12.03 11.59 -32.37
C ARG A 13 13.15 10.64 -31.91
N GLN A 14 12.92 9.83 -30.87
CA GLN A 14 13.88 8.80 -30.43
C GLN A 14 14.02 7.67 -31.46
N HIS A 15 12.94 7.26 -32.13
CA HIS A 15 13.02 6.30 -33.23
C HIS A 15 13.86 6.86 -34.38
N PHE A 16 13.71 8.15 -34.70
CA PHE A 16 14.52 8.83 -35.72
C PHE A 16 15.99 8.96 -35.30
N ALA A 17 16.28 9.30 -34.03
CA ALA A 17 17.64 9.36 -33.50
C ALA A 17 18.34 7.99 -33.51
N LEU A 18 17.64 6.92 -33.09
CA LEU A 18 18.12 5.55 -33.19
C LEU A 18 18.46 5.18 -34.64
N TYR A 19 17.55 5.48 -35.58
CA TYR A 19 17.74 5.16 -36.98
C TYR A 19 18.87 5.99 -37.62
N ARG A 20 19.01 7.25 -37.22
CA ARG A 20 20.11 8.13 -37.65
C ARG A 20 21.47 7.58 -37.22
N GLY A 21 21.64 7.26 -35.93
CA GLY A 21 22.87 6.68 -35.44
C GLY A 21 23.20 5.33 -36.10
N TRP A 22 22.19 4.54 -36.45
CA TRP A 22 22.38 3.32 -37.23
C TRP A 22 22.87 3.60 -38.66
N LEU A 23 22.31 4.60 -39.36
CA LEU A 23 22.76 5.01 -40.70
C LEU A 23 24.18 5.59 -40.69
N GLU A 24 24.57 6.26 -39.62
CA GLU A 24 25.93 6.79 -39.40
C GLU A 24 26.96 5.70 -39.09
N GLY A 25 26.52 4.45 -38.88
CA GLY A 25 27.40 3.29 -38.67
C GLY A 25 27.73 3.01 -37.21
N ALA A 26 27.01 3.60 -36.25
CA ALA A 26 27.21 3.30 -34.83
C ALA A 26 26.88 1.83 -34.53
N ALA A 27 27.67 1.22 -33.65
CA ALA A 27 27.46 -0.15 -33.19
C ALA A 27 26.10 -0.32 -32.53
N ILE A 28 25.40 -1.42 -32.83
CA ILE A 28 24.01 -1.64 -32.38
C ILE A 28 23.92 -1.81 -30.86
N GLU A 29 24.99 -2.26 -30.22
CA GLU A 29 25.16 -2.38 -28.77
C GLU A 29 25.17 -0.99 -28.11
N GLY A 30 25.89 -0.03 -28.69
CA GLY A 30 25.92 1.37 -28.23
C GLY A 30 24.56 2.05 -28.43
N LEU A 31 23.93 1.83 -29.59
CA LEU A 31 22.59 2.33 -29.88
C LEU A 31 21.51 1.73 -28.97
N HIS A 32 21.63 0.46 -28.60
CA HIS A 32 20.74 -0.17 -27.63
C HIS A 32 20.89 0.44 -26.23
N THR A 33 22.11 0.78 -25.83
CA THR A 33 22.37 1.44 -24.54
C THR A 33 21.78 2.85 -24.50
N ALA A 34 21.89 3.61 -25.59
CA ALA A 34 21.43 5.00 -25.67
C ALA A 34 19.92 5.15 -25.95
N TYR A 35 19.35 4.30 -26.80
CA TYR A 35 17.98 4.44 -27.32
C TYR A 35 17.13 3.18 -27.23
N GLY A 36 17.71 2.05 -26.78
CA GLY A 36 16.99 0.79 -26.65
C GLY A 36 16.07 0.77 -25.42
N GLU A 37 15.06 -0.09 -25.46
CA GLU A 37 14.17 -0.26 -24.30
C GLU A 37 14.94 -0.90 -23.12
N PRO A 38 14.96 -0.26 -21.93
CA PRO A 38 15.68 -0.79 -20.77
C PRO A 38 15.23 -2.22 -20.39
N GLY A 39 16.20 -3.12 -20.22
CA GLY A 39 15.96 -4.52 -19.86
C GLY A 39 15.51 -5.40 -21.03
N THR A 40 15.63 -4.92 -22.27
CA THR A 40 15.50 -5.76 -23.48
C THR A 40 16.87 -6.16 -24.00
N ASP A 41 16.93 -7.15 -24.90
CA ASP A 41 18.16 -7.61 -25.55
C ASP A 41 18.44 -6.75 -26.80
N VAL A 42 19.71 -6.55 -27.15
CA VAL A 42 20.18 -5.97 -28.41
C VAL A 42 19.44 -6.52 -29.64
N ARG A 43 19.02 -7.80 -29.60
CA ARG A 43 18.19 -8.43 -30.65
C ARG A 43 16.88 -7.70 -30.91
N VAL A 44 16.25 -7.12 -29.89
CA VAL A 44 15.02 -6.34 -30.00
C VAL A 44 15.28 -5.04 -30.74
N THR A 45 16.36 -4.32 -30.38
CA THR A 45 16.80 -3.09 -31.07
C THR A 45 17.10 -3.36 -32.55
N ARG A 46 17.74 -4.49 -32.87
CA ARG A 46 18.02 -4.88 -34.26
C ARG A 46 16.75 -5.09 -35.08
N ARG A 47 15.72 -5.72 -34.49
CA ARG A 47 14.40 -5.87 -35.12
C ARG A 47 13.69 -4.52 -35.27
N LEU A 48 13.79 -3.65 -34.27
CA LEU A 48 13.21 -2.31 -34.31
C LEU A 48 13.82 -1.49 -35.46
N VAL A 49 15.15 -1.45 -35.59
CA VAL A 49 15.84 -0.77 -36.70
C VAL A 49 15.38 -1.31 -38.07
N THR A 50 15.25 -2.63 -38.20
CA THR A 50 14.74 -3.26 -39.43
C THR A 50 13.30 -2.82 -39.73
N THR A 51 12.46 -2.77 -38.69
CA THR A 51 11.07 -2.33 -38.80
C THR A 51 10.96 -0.86 -39.18
N LEU A 52 11.80 0.00 -38.58
CA LEU A 52 11.88 1.43 -38.88
C LEU A 52 12.30 1.67 -40.33
N ARG A 53 13.31 0.93 -40.82
CA ARG A 53 13.72 1.00 -42.23
C ARG A 53 12.55 0.76 -43.18
N ASP A 54 11.81 -0.32 -42.97
CA ASP A 54 10.71 -0.69 -43.86
C ASP A 54 9.52 0.27 -43.70
N ALA A 55 9.20 0.71 -42.48
CA ALA A 55 8.16 1.69 -42.21
C ALA A 55 8.45 3.05 -42.85
N LEU A 56 9.67 3.57 -42.69
CA LEU A 56 10.09 4.84 -43.27
C LEU A 56 10.14 4.78 -44.80
N ALA A 57 10.60 3.68 -45.38
CA ALA A 57 10.58 3.50 -46.84
C ALA A 57 9.16 3.44 -47.40
N VAL A 58 8.22 2.79 -46.70
CA VAL A 58 6.80 2.76 -47.08
C VAL A 58 6.17 4.15 -46.93
N ALA A 59 6.47 4.87 -45.85
CA ALA A 59 5.97 6.22 -45.63
C ALA A 59 6.48 7.21 -46.70
N ALA A 60 7.76 7.14 -47.06
CA ALA A 60 8.34 7.93 -48.14
C ALA A 60 7.65 7.67 -49.49
N ARG A 61 7.38 6.39 -49.83
CA ARG A 61 6.60 6.05 -51.05
C ARG A 61 5.19 6.61 -51.02
N ARG A 62 4.50 6.56 -49.87
CA ARG A 62 3.16 7.14 -49.71
C ARG A 62 3.16 8.66 -49.88
N ALA A 63 4.22 9.32 -49.43
CA ALA A 63 4.46 10.74 -49.65
C ALA A 63 4.95 11.07 -51.08
N ARG A 64 5.02 10.08 -51.98
CA ARG A 64 5.56 10.18 -53.34
C ARG A 64 7.03 10.65 -53.42
N ASP A 65 7.80 10.54 -52.32
CA ASP A 65 9.24 10.80 -52.27
C ASP A 65 10.02 9.49 -52.57
N ILE A 66 10.11 9.17 -53.86
CA ILE A 66 10.77 7.94 -54.36
C ILE A 66 12.27 7.94 -54.01
N GLU A 67 12.89 9.11 -54.01
CA GLU A 67 14.30 9.28 -53.64
C GLU A 67 14.54 8.93 -52.17
N ALA A 68 13.75 9.48 -51.24
CA ALA A 68 13.84 9.15 -49.82
C ALA A 68 13.57 7.67 -49.56
N ALA A 69 12.61 7.07 -50.27
CA ALA A 69 12.32 5.64 -50.14
C ALA A 69 13.51 4.74 -50.54
N HIS A 70 14.31 5.18 -51.50
CA HIS A 70 15.54 4.49 -51.91
C HIS A 70 16.67 4.74 -50.90
N LEU A 71 16.95 6.00 -50.58
CA LEU A 71 18.05 6.40 -49.69
C LEU A 71 17.93 5.80 -48.29
N LEU A 72 16.71 5.74 -47.74
CA LEU A 72 16.47 5.21 -46.39
C LEU A 72 16.60 3.69 -46.29
N ARG A 73 16.67 2.95 -47.41
CA ARG A 73 16.87 1.48 -47.41
C ARG A 73 18.33 1.05 -47.50
N LEU A 74 19.24 1.98 -47.80
CA LEU A 74 20.67 1.69 -47.89
C LEU A 74 21.20 1.18 -46.55
N LYS A 75 21.95 0.08 -46.58
CA LYS A 75 22.53 -0.52 -45.36
C LYS A 75 23.70 0.31 -44.84
N PRO A 76 23.94 0.38 -43.52
CA PRO A 76 25.18 0.91 -42.96
C PRO A 76 26.37 0.17 -43.58
N GLY A 77 27.42 0.89 -43.94
CA GLY A 77 28.59 0.36 -44.65
C GLY A 77 28.43 0.18 -46.17
N SER A 78 27.22 0.27 -46.74
CA SER A 78 27.04 0.33 -48.21
C SER A 78 27.57 1.63 -48.83
N ILE A 79 27.77 2.64 -47.99
CA ILE A 79 28.56 3.83 -48.29
C ILE A 79 29.82 3.71 -47.41
N PRO A 80 30.95 3.21 -47.93
CA PRO A 80 32.19 3.04 -47.15
C PRO A 80 32.64 4.38 -46.56
N ALA A 81 33.10 4.38 -45.30
CA ALA A 81 33.89 5.49 -44.79
C ALA A 81 35.09 5.71 -45.72
N ALA A 82 35.64 6.92 -45.77
CA ALA A 82 36.79 7.19 -46.65
C ALA A 82 38.03 6.47 -46.10
N GLU A 83 38.10 5.15 -46.27
CA GLU A 83 39.30 4.36 -46.02
C GLU A 83 40.13 4.41 -47.30
N LEU A 84 41.25 5.12 -47.20
CA LEU A 84 42.32 5.17 -48.18
C LEU A 84 43.04 3.82 -48.19
N HIS A 85 42.61 2.87 -49.01
CA HIS A 85 43.39 1.66 -49.28
C HIS A 85 43.61 1.48 -50.79
N GLY A 86 44.88 1.26 -51.12
CA GLY A 86 45.52 1.49 -52.42
C GLY A 86 45.26 0.46 -53.50
N ARG A 87 45.96 0.62 -54.63
CA ARG A 87 46.08 -0.39 -55.69
C ARG A 87 47.44 -1.07 -55.58
N ASP A 88 47.48 -2.35 -55.93
CA ASP A 88 48.66 -3.24 -56.02
C ASP A 88 49.77 -2.81 -57.01
N ASP A 89 49.70 -1.59 -57.59
CA ASP A 89 50.70 -1.05 -58.53
C ASP A 89 51.62 0.00 -57.90
N THR A 90 51.50 0.25 -56.59
CA THR A 90 52.40 1.16 -55.86
C THR A 90 53.19 0.35 -54.85
N PRO A 91 54.53 0.20 -55.00
CA PRO A 91 55.33 -0.60 -54.09
C PRO A 91 55.23 -0.04 -52.67
N SER A 92 55.32 -0.91 -51.66
CA SER A 92 55.45 -0.44 -50.27
C SER A 92 56.73 0.40 -50.14
N LEU A 93 56.80 1.28 -49.15
CA LEU A 93 58.00 2.10 -48.94
C LEU A 93 59.25 1.23 -48.72
N ASP A 94 59.08 0.06 -48.08
CA ASP A 94 60.16 -0.92 -47.88
C ASP A 94 60.58 -1.62 -49.17
N ASP A 95 59.64 -1.95 -50.07
CA ASP A 95 59.95 -2.54 -51.38
C ASP A 95 60.59 -1.50 -52.31
N TYR A 96 60.13 -0.25 -52.26
CA TYR A 96 60.74 0.87 -52.99
C TYR A 96 62.16 1.15 -52.50
N ARG A 97 62.40 1.07 -51.17
CA ARG A 97 63.74 1.14 -50.59
C ARG A 97 64.64 0.05 -51.17
N ALA A 98 64.17 -1.21 -51.19
CA ALA A 98 64.96 -2.32 -51.71
C ALA A 98 65.34 -2.16 -53.20
N GLN A 99 64.58 -1.35 -53.95
CA GLN A 99 64.77 -1.15 -55.39
C GLN A 99 65.59 0.10 -55.74
N VAL A 100 65.44 1.19 -54.96
CA VAL A 100 66.04 2.51 -55.23
C VAL A 100 67.21 2.82 -54.30
N ASP A 101 67.25 2.20 -53.11
CA ASP A 101 68.31 2.38 -52.11
C ASP A 101 68.65 1.08 -51.36
N PRO A 102 69.16 0.04 -52.07
CA PRO A 102 69.48 -1.25 -51.47
C PRO A 102 70.61 -1.17 -50.43
N ASP A 103 71.48 -0.15 -50.51
CA ASP A 103 72.62 0.05 -49.61
C ASP A 103 72.29 0.99 -48.42
N SER A 104 71.03 1.43 -48.29
CA SER A 104 70.52 2.28 -47.18
C SER A 104 71.28 3.60 -47.01
N VAL A 105 71.52 4.30 -48.12
CA VAL A 105 72.26 5.56 -48.19
C VAL A 105 71.37 6.76 -47.81
N TYR A 106 70.06 6.70 -48.04
CA TYR A 106 69.13 7.78 -47.71
C TYR A 106 68.50 7.61 -46.32
N GLY A 107 68.30 8.75 -45.64
CA GLY A 107 67.47 8.76 -44.42
C GLY A 107 65.99 8.52 -44.74
N GLU A 108 65.22 8.02 -43.77
CA GLU A 108 63.78 7.70 -43.96
C GLU A 108 62.96 8.88 -44.50
N ALA A 109 63.31 10.11 -44.08
CA ALA A 109 62.67 11.34 -44.53
C ALA A 109 62.97 11.67 -46.01
N GLU A 110 64.21 11.47 -46.47
CA GLU A 110 64.61 11.70 -47.86
C GLU A 110 64.06 10.62 -48.79
N LEU A 111 64.03 9.36 -48.33
CA LEU A 111 63.40 8.26 -49.05
C LEU A 111 61.89 8.48 -49.24
N LEU A 112 61.23 9.04 -48.22
CA LEU A 112 59.82 9.47 -48.30
C LEU A 112 59.59 10.62 -49.27
N GLU A 113 60.54 11.55 -49.42
CA GLU A 113 60.46 12.60 -50.42
C GLU A 113 60.61 12.04 -51.84
N LEU A 114 61.60 11.18 -52.09
CA LEU A 114 61.77 10.48 -53.36
C LEU A 114 60.53 9.66 -53.74
N TYR A 115 59.98 8.91 -52.78
CA TYR A 115 58.74 8.16 -52.98
C TYR A 115 57.55 9.07 -53.35
N ARG A 116 57.44 10.26 -52.76
CA ARG A 116 56.39 11.24 -53.08
C ARG A 116 56.60 11.93 -54.43
N VAL A 117 57.84 12.07 -54.88
CA VAL A 117 58.16 12.61 -56.21
C VAL A 117 57.80 11.61 -57.31
N ASP A 118 58.15 10.34 -57.11
CA ASP A 118 57.87 9.27 -58.07
C ASP A 118 56.39 8.86 -58.07
N PHE A 119 55.72 8.98 -56.92
CA PHE A 119 54.30 8.70 -56.74
C PHE A 119 53.55 9.90 -56.12
N PRO A 120 53.31 10.99 -56.88
CA PRO A 120 52.68 12.20 -56.36
C PRO A 120 51.20 11.97 -55.97
N PRO A 121 50.72 12.60 -54.88
CA PRO A 121 49.40 12.33 -54.28
C PRO A 121 48.19 12.66 -55.19
N GLU A 122 48.40 13.40 -56.28
CA GLU A 122 47.32 13.92 -57.15
C GLU A 122 46.91 12.97 -58.31
N ARG A 123 47.57 11.83 -58.52
CA ARG A 123 47.25 10.92 -59.65
C ARG A 123 46.19 9.85 -59.33
N SER A 124 45.04 10.19 -58.71
CA SER A 124 43.84 9.32 -58.79
C SER A 124 42.48 10.06 -58.76
N PRO A 125 42.05 10.68 -59.88
CA PRO A 125 40.76 11.40 -60.01
C PRO A 125 39.50 10.55 -59.74
N ARG A 126 39.62 9.22 -59.66
CA ARG A 126 38.50 8.30 -59.37
C ARG A 126 38.22 8.16 -57.87
N VAL A 127 39.22 8.31 -57.01
CA VAL A 127 39.08 8.17 -55.54
C VAL A 127 38.37 9.39 -54.96
N ASP A 128 38.77 10.61 -55.36
CA ASP A 128 38.14 11.86 -54.91
C ASP A 128 36.68 12.01 -55.37
N ARG A 129 36.38 11.63 -56.62
CA ARG A 129 34.99 11.63 -57.13
C ARG A 129 34.12 10.65 -56.37
N LYS A 130 34.65 9.48 -55.97
CA LYS A 130 33.90 8.47 -55.20
C LYS A 130 33.67 8.93 -53.77
N ILE A 131 34.66 9.52 -53.11
CA ILE A 131 34.54 10.09 -51.76
C ILE A 131 33.53 11.25 -51.76
N ALA A 132 33.66 12.21 -52.68
CA ALA A 132 32.73 13.33 -52.81
C ALA A 132 31.29 12.87 -53.14
N ARG A 133 31.14 11.86 -54.02
CA ARG A 133 29.84 11.24 -54.32
C ARG A 133 29.22 10.58 -53.09
N ASN A 134 30.01 9.85 -52.31
CA ASN A 134 29.56 9.19 -51.09
C ASN A 134 29.17 10.20 -49.99
N ALA A 135 29.92 11.30 -49.85
CA ALA A 135 29.58 12.39 -48.93
C ALA A 135 28.25 13.07 -49.31
N ARG A 136 28.06 13.37 -50.61
CA ARG A 136 26.77 13.90 -51.12
C ARG A 136 25.62 12.92 -50.90
N LEU A 137 25.86 11.62 -51.05
CA LEU A 137 24.85 10.59 -50.82
C LEU A 137 24.44 10.51 -49.33
N ARG A 138 25.39 10.60 -48.39
CA ARG A 138 25.10 10.69 -46.96
C ARG A 138 24.33 11.95 -46.58
N ALA A 139 24.72 13.10 -47.12
CA ALA A 139 24.01 14.36 -46.89
C ALA A 139 22.55 14.28 -47.38
N ARG A 140 22.31 13.70 -48.56
CA ARG A 140 20.96 13.45 -49.08
C ARG A 140 20.18 12.46 -48.22
N GLN A 141 20.83 11.41 -47.71
CA GLN A 141 20.21 10.42 -46.82
C GLN A 141 19.80 11.05 -45.48
N ALA A 142 20.66 11.87 -44.88
CA ALA A 142 20.37 12.61 -43.66
C ALA A 142 19.22 13.63 -43.88
N ALA A 143 19.24 14.35 -45.00
CA ALA A 143 18.17 15.28 -45.37
C ALA A 143 16.83 14.55 -45.59
N ALA A 144 16.84 13.37 -46.22
CA ALA A 144 15.65 12.54 -46.39
C ALA A 144 15.10 12.07 -45.03
N LEU A 145 15.96 11.64 -44.12
CA LEU A 145 15.55 11.25 -42.77
C LEU A 145 14.95 12.43 -41.99
N ALA A 146 15.56 13.63 -42.07
CA ALA A 146 15.07 14.84 -41.43
C ALA A 146 13.69 15.28 -41.96
N ARG A 147 13.45 15.15 -43.28
CA ARG A 147 12.12 15.40 -43.86
C ARG A 147 11.09 14.41 -43.34
N MET A 148 11.44 13.12 -43.26
CA MET A 148 10.54 12.09 -42.71
C MET A 148 10.29 12.30 -41.21
N GLU A 149 11.30 12.73 -40.46
CA GLU A 149 11.16 13.10 -39.05
C GLU A 149 10.17 14.25 -38.88
N LYS A 150 10.30 15.32 -39.67
CA LYS A 150 9.36 16.45 -39.63
C LYS A 150 7.92 16.05 -40.00
N ALA A 151 7.75 15.08 -40.91
CA ALA A 151 6.45 14.68 -41.41
C ALA A 151 5.75 13.60 -40.56
N LEU A 152 6.50 12.79 -39.82
CA LEU A 152 5.97 11.57 -39.17
C LEU A 152 6.26 11.49 -37.67
N ALA A 153 7.16 12.31 -37.14
CA ALA A 153 7.43 12.33 -35.71
C ALA A 153 6.26 12.98 -34.97
N GLU A 154 5.57 12.19 -34.16
CA GLU A 154 4.53 12.68 -33.27
C GLU A 154 5.03 12.63 -31.82
N GLU A 155 4.65 13.62 -31.03
CA GLU A 155 4.86 13.61 -29.59
C GLU A 155 3.61 13.06 -28.88
N PRO A 156 3.75 12.32 -27.78
CA PRO A 156 2.60 11.77 -27.10
C PRO A 156 1.82 12.87 -26.39
N ALA A 157 0.53 12.96 -26.73
CA ALA A 157 -0.44 13.79 -26.07
C ALA A 157 -1.37 12.94 -25.18
N PRO A 158 -1.90 13.49 -24.07
CA PRO A 158 -2.78 12.73 -23.15
C PRO A 158 -3.99 12.08 -23.84
N SER A 159 -4.57 12.73 -24.86
CA SER A 159 -5.72 12.21 -25.61
C SER A 159 -5.40 11.05 -26.56
N HIS A 160 -4.12 10.72 -26.77
CA HIS A 160 -3.74 9.68 -27.71
C HIS A 160 -4.12 8.27 -27.21
N PRO A 161 -4.52 7.37 -28.13
CA PRO A 161 -4.85 5.99 -27.79
C PRO A 161 -3.58 5.18 -27.47
N LEU A 162 -3.71 4.21 -26.55
CA LEU A 162 -2.56 3.45 -26.01
C LEU A 162 -1.88 2.53 -27.03
N ASP A 163 -2.62 2.04 -28.03
CA ASP A 163 -2.14 1.11 -29.07
C ASP A 163 -1.13 1.74 -30.03
N GLY A 164 -1.14 3.07 -30.16
CA GLY A 164 -0.14 3.81 -30.93
C GLY A 164 1.24 3.92 -30.26
N TRP A 165 1.31 3.71 -28.94
CA TRP A 165 2.49 4.02 -28.12
C TRP A 165 3.10 2.80 -27.40
N PHE A 166 2.28 1.79 -27.09
CA PHE A 166 2.72 0.58 -26.39
C PHE A 166 2.63 -0.66 -27.29
N GLU A 167 3.45 -1.67 -26.99
CA GLU A 167 3.41 -2.97 -27.67
C GLU A 167 1.98 -3.58 -27.67
N PRO A 168 1.53 -4.23 -28.76
CA PRO A 168 0.14 -4.69 -28.89
C PRO A 168 -0.36 -5.54 -27.72
N ALA A 169 0.50 -6.42 -27.19
CA ALA A 169 0.16 -7.26 -26.04
C ALA A 169 0.02 -6.45 -24.73
N LEU A 170 0.71 -5.33 -24.60
CA LEU A 170 0.58 -4.43 -23.45
C LEU A 170 -0.64 -3.51 -23.61
N ALA A 171 -0.81 -2.91 -24.79
CA ALA A 171 -1.97 -2.08 -25.12
C ALA A 171 -3.29 -2.85 -24.94
N ALA A 172 -3.36 -4.11 -25.40
CA ALA A 172 -4.53 -4.96 -25.21
C ALA A 172 -4.85 -5.23 -23.72
N ARG A 173 -3.83 -5.39 -22.88
CA ARG A 173 -4.02 -5.58 -21.43
C ARG A 173 -4.53 -4.31 -20.75
N LEU A 174 -4.00 -3.15 -21.14
CA LEU A 174 -4.45 -1.86 -20.62
C LEU A 174 -5.89 -1.57 -21.05
N SER A 175 -6.23 -1.84 -22.31
CA SER A 175 -7.59 -1.73 -22.85
C SER A 175 -8.57 -2.68 -22.16
N ALA A 176 -8.19 -3.93 -21.90
CA ALA A 176 -9.00 -4.87 -21.12
C ALA A 176 -9.25 -4.42 -19.66
N ALA A 177 -8.41 -3.51 -19.14
CA ALA A 177 -8.61 -2.88 -17.84
C ALA A 177 -9.45 -1.58 -17.91
N GLY A 178 -10.02 -1.26 -19.08
CA GLY A 178 -10.83 -0.07 -19.32
C GLY A 178 -10.03 1.21 -19.59
N LEU A 179 -8.75 1.10 -19.96
CA LEU A 179 -7.89 2.24 -20.28
C LEU A 179 -7.78 2.37 -21.79
N SER A 180 -8.27 3.46 -22.36
CA SER A 180 -8.28 3.68 -23.80
C SER A 180 -7.20 4.68 -24.26
N THR A 181 -6.90 5.67 -23.41
CA THR A 181 -5.98 6.77 -23.71
C THR A 181 -4.81 6.86 -22.72
N LEU A 182 -3.80 7.66 -23.06
CA LEU A 182 -2.70 8.00 -22.15
C LEU A 182 -3.19 8.76 -20.90
N ASP A 183 -4.23 9.60 -21.02
CA ASP A 183 -4.84 10.29 -19.88
C ASP A 183 -5.54 9.31 -18.93
N ASP A 184 -6.27 8.30 -19.46
CA ASP A 184 -6.87 7.25 -18.63
C ASP A 184 -5.80 6.53 -17.78
N LEU A 185 -4.66 6.24 -18.40
CA LEU A 185 -3.53 5.60 -17.74
C LEU A 185 -2.92 6.51 -16.67
N LEU A 186 -2.67 7.78 -16.99
CA LEU A 186 -2.16 8.78 -16.03
C LEU A 186 -3.14 8.97 -14.86
N ALA A 187 -4.44 9.03 -15.11
CA ALA A 187 -5.48 9.12 -14.09
C ALA A 187 -5.50 7.89 -13.17
N LEU A 188 -5.36 6.67 -13.73
CA LEU A 188 -5.25 5.46 -12.94
C LEU A 188 -3.99 5.48 -12.06
N ILE A 189 -2.86 5.91 -12.62
CA ILE A 189 -1.57 6.04 -11.91
C ILE A 189 -1.70 7.05 -10.77
N ARG A 190 -2.29 8.22 -11.00
CA ARG A 190 -2.57 9.22 -9.95
C ARG A 190 -3.38 8.62 -8.80
N ARG A 191 -4.46 7.90 -9.13
CA ARG A 191 -5.38 7.32 -8.14
C ARG A 191 -4.77 6.17 -7.34
N ARG A 192 -4.03 5.27 -7.99
CA ARG A 192 -3.52 4.02 -7.37
C ARG A 192 -2.03 4.02 -7.06
N ARG A 193 -1.31 5.05 -7.51
CA ARG A 193 0.10 5.31 -7.23
C ARG A 193 0.95 4.10 -7.64
N HIS A 194 2.03 3.75 -6.93
CA HIS A 194 2.90 2.63 -7.31
C HIS A 194 2.18 1.28 -7.53
N ARG A 195 0.97 1.07 -6.99
CA ARG A 195 0.19 -0.18 -7.18
C ARG A 195 -0.83 -0.10 -8.30
N TRP A 196 -0.78 0.90 -9.17
CA TRP A 196 -1.70 1.04 -10.30
C TRP A 196 -1.77 -0.21 -11.15
N TYR A 197 -0.63 -0.87 -11.37
CA TYR A 197 -0.53 -2.08 -12.17
C TYR A 197 -1.33 -3.26 -11.61
N ALA A 198 -1.63 -3.28 -10.31
CA ALA A 198 -2.47 -4.32 -9.71
C ALA A 198 -3.94 -4.23 -10.16
N ALA A 199 -4.35 -3.10 -10.77
CA ALA A 199 -5.65 -2.97 -11.41
C ALA A 199 -5.66 -3.51 -12.86
N VAL A 200 -4.50 -3.78 -13.44
CA VAL A 200 -4.37 -4.26 -14.82
C VAL A 200 -4.08 -5.77 -14.80
N PRO A 201 -4.99 -6.61 -15.33
CA PRO A 201 -4.80 -8.05 -15.33
C PRO A 201 -3.48 -8.47 -16.01
N ARG A 202 -2.74 -9.37 -15.36
CA ARG A 202 -1.47 -9.93 -15.88
C ARG A 202 -0.37 -8.89 -16.16
N LEU A 203 -0.42 -7.71 -15.54
CA LEU A 203 0.68 -6.74 -15.55
C LEU A 203 1.51 -6.86 -14.27
N GLY A 204 2.75 -7.31 -14.40
CA GLY A 204 3.69 -7.42 -13.28
C GLY A 204 4.45 -6.11 -12.99
N PRO A 205 5.18 -6.03 -11.85
CA PRO A 205 5.90 -4.81 -11.45
C PRO A 205 6.97 -4.38 -12.47
N LYS A 206 7.66 -5.32 -13.13
CA LYS A 206 8.61 -5.01 -14.20
C LYS A 206 7.94 -4.35 -15.41
N GLY A 207 6.75 -4.82 -15.79
CA GLY A 207 5.96 -4.22 -16.87
C GLY A 207 5.46 -2.82 -16.50
N ALA A 208 5.02 -2.65 -15.26
CA ALA A 208 4.63 -1.36 -14.71
C ALA A 208 5.78 -0.34 -14.74
N GLN A 209 6.98 -0.77 -14.33
CA GLN A 209 8.18 0.06 -14.33
C GLN A 209 8.54 0.55 -15.74
N ARG A 210 8.41 -0.31 -16.76
CA ARG A 210 8.62 0.07 -18.17
C ARG A 210 7.65 1.16 -18.61
N VAL A 211 6.37 1.00 -18.28
CA VAL A 211 5.34 2.00 -18.60
C VAL A 211 5.64 3.33 -17.90
N THR A 212 5.94 3.31 -16.60
CA THR A 212 6.24 4.54 -15.85
C THR A 212 7.53 5.21 -16.34
N ALA A 213 8.56 4.45 -16.72
CA ALA A 213 9.79 5.00 -17.28
C ALA A 213 9.53 5.69 -18.63
N TRP A 214 8.72 5.08 -19.50
CA TRP A 214 8.32 5.68 -20.76
C TRP A 214 7.52 6.98 -20.54
N LEU A 215 6.57 6.98 -19.60
CA LEU A 215 5.80 8.18 -19.26
C LEU A 215 6.70 9.30 -18.72
N SER A 216 7.64 8.99 -17.82
CA SER A 216 8.60 9.96 -17.29
C SER A 216 9.50 10.56 -18.39
N LEU A 217 9.91 9.75 -19.38
CA LEU A 217 10.71 10.22 -20.52
C LEU A 217 9.96 11.22 -21.39
N HIS A 218 8.62 11.17 -21.39
CA HIS A 218 7.74 12.02 -22.19
C HIS A 218 6.93 13.00 -21.31
N ALA A 219 7.38 13.26 -20.08
CA ALA A 219 6.65 14.11 -19.14
C ALA A 219 6.38 15.53 -19.69
N ALA A 220 7.35 16.10 -20.41
CA ALA A 220 7.22 17.43 -21.00
C ALA A 220 6.09 17.52 -22.05
N SER A 221 5.96 16.54 -22.94
CA SER A 221 4.91 16.54 -23.97
C SER A 221 3.54 16.13 -23.40
N LEU A 222 3.54 15.27 -22.38
CA LEU A 222 2.32 14.88 -21.66
C LEU A 222 1.81 15.98 -20.72
N GLY A 223 2.65 16.98 -20.42
CA GLY A 223 2.33 18.08 -19.50
C GLY A 223 2.26 17.67 -18.03
N GLU A 224 2.77 16.49 -17.66
CA GLU A 224 2.71 15.97 -16.29
C GLU A 224 3.96 15.14 -15.95
N GLU A 225 4.65 15.52 -14.88
CA GLU A 225 5.65 14.65 -14.25
C GLU A 225 5.01 13.66 -13.28
N LEU A 226 5.37 12.38 -13.43
CA LEU A 226 4.89 11.35 -12.50
C LEU A 226 5.42 11.62 -11.09
N SER A 227 4.49 11.67 -10.13
CA SER A 227 4.85 11.75 -8.70
C SER A 227 5.79 10.62 -8.28
N VAL A 228 6.73 10.91 -7.37
CA VAL A 228 7.58 9.89 -6.72
C VAL A 228 6.74 8.74 -6.15
N LEU A 229 5.52 9.00 -5.70
CA LEU A 229 4.61 7.98 -5.17
C LEU A 229 4.04 7.03 -6.22
N ALA A 230 4.01 7.45 -7.49
CA ALA A 230 3.61 6.63 -8.62
C ALA A 230 4.67 5.56 -8.97
N ILE A 231 5.93 5.80 -8.58
CA ILE A 231 7.07 4.97 -8.98
C ILE A 231 7.65 4.23 -7.76
N THR A 232 7.71 4.89 -6.61
CA THR A 232 8.33 4.39 -5.38
C THR A 232 7.28 3.92 -4.36
N PRO A 233 7.38 2.68 -3.85
CA PRO A 233 6.55 2.22 -2.74
C PRO A 233 6.68 3.11 -1.50
N ARG A 234 5.53 3.52 -0.92
CA ARG A 234 5.46 4.35 0.31
C ARG A 234 6.38 3.89 1.45
N ARG A 235 6.58 2.58 1.61
CA ARG A 235 7.43 1.98 2.66
C ARG A 235 8.93 2.27 2.51
N GLN A 236 9.36 2.64 1.30
CA GLN A 236 10.75 3.01 1.00
C GLN A 236 10.99 4.51 1.19
N LEU A 237 9.94 5.31 1.35
CA LEU A 237 10.05 6.74 1.62
C LEU A 237 10.17 6.97 3.13
N ALA A 238 11.22 7.68 3.53
CA ALA A 238 11.46 8.08 4.91
C ALA A 238 10.29 8.91 5.47
N ALA A 239 10.11 8.89 6.79
CA ALA A 239 9.19 9.81 7.44
C ALA A 239 9.65 11.25 7.19
N GLY A 240 8.74 12.16 6.82
CA GLY A 240 9.06 13.55 6.49
C GLY A 240 9.48 13.80 5.03
N HIS A 241 9.53 12.79 4.16
CA HIS A 241 9.82 12.99 2.75
C HIS A 241 8.82 14.00 2.12
N PRO A 242 9.26 14.97 1.29
CA PRO A 242 8.39 16.02 0.73
C PRO A 242 7.16 15.48 -0.02
N ALA A 243 7.30 14.40 -0.77
CA ALA A 243 6.17 13.72 -1.44
C ALA A 243 5.08 13.19 -0.47
N LEU A 244 5.38 13.10 0.83
CA LEU A 244 4.46 12.68 1.88
C LEU A 244 3.91 13.84 2.70
N ALA A 245 4.31 15.07 2.35
CA ALA A 245 3.73 16.28 2.87
C ALA A 245 2.65 16.77 1.90
N ARG A 246 1.54 17.27 2.42
CA ARG A 246 0.61 18.05 1.61
C ARG A 246 1.23 19.43 1.45
N PRO A 247 1.39 19.96 0.22
CA PRO A 247 1.87 21.32 0.05
C PRO A 247 0.92 22.29 0.79
N PRO A 248 1.46 23.30 1.48
CA PRO A 248 0.63 24.31 2.13
C PRO A 248 -0.27 24.97 1.08
N GLN A 249 -1.56 25.10 1.37
CA GLN A 249 -2.46 25.85 0.49
C GLN A 249 -2.03 27.31 0.47
N LEU A 250 -1.64 27.81 -0.71
CA LEU A 250 -1.45 29.24 -0.95
C LEU A 250 -2.84 29.88 -1.09
N GLY A 251 -3.37 30.40 0.02
CA GLY A 251 -4.68 31.06 0.05
C GLY A 251 -5.10 31.42 1.48
N THR A 252 -6.02 32.37 1.61
CA THR A 252 -6.54 32.86 2.90
C THR A 252 -7.74 32.05 3.42
N SER A 253 -8.37 31.21 2.58
CA SER A 253 -9.54 30.41 2.96
C SER A 253 -9.14 29.09 3.62
N VAL A 254 -9.65 28.83 4.82
CA VAL A 254 -9.48 27.53 5.50
C VAL A 254 -10.30 26.44 4.80
N ASP A 255 -9.64 25.35 4.43
CA ASP A 255 -10.30 24.17 3.88
C ASP A 255 -10.09 22.89 4.71
N VAL A 256 -10.82 21.84 4.39
CA VAL A 256 -10.74 20.53 5.06
C VAL A 256 -9.42 19.86 4.68
N VAL A 257 -8.44 20.00 5.58
CA VAL A 257 -7.10 19.45 5.46
C VAL A 257 -6.71 18.72 6.76
N PRO A 258 -5.73 17.81 6.72
CA PRO A 258 -5.19 17.22 7.94
C PRO A 258 -4.61 18.28 8.87
N LEU A 259 -4.61 17.99 10.17
CA LEU A 259 -4.10 18.86 11.24
C LEU A 259 -2.67 19.36 10.96
N GLU A 260 -1.78 18.49 10.47
CA GLU A 260 -0.40 18.85 10.10
C GLU A 260 -0.29 19.87 8.95
N SER A 261 -1.34 19.99 8.13
CA SER A 261 -1.42 20.91 6.99
C SER A 261 -2.35 22.09 7.24
N LEU A 262 -3.05 22.10 8.39
CA LEU A 262 -3.98 23.15 8.74
C LEU A 262 -3.22 24.44 9.05
N ARG A 263 -3.74 25.54 8.52
CA ARG A 263 -3.35 26.91 8.88
C ARG A 263 -4.63 27.61 9.31
N VAL A 264 -4.65 28.10 10.54
CA VAL A 264 -5.82 28.77 11.12
C VAL A 264 -5.55 30.27 11.08
N PRO A 265 -6.46 31.09 10.53
CA PRO A 265 -6.35 32.55 10.57
C PRO A 265 -6.28 33.05 12.02
N ASN A 266 -5.56 34.13 12.25
CA ASN A 266 -5.36 34.70 13.59
C ASN A 266 -6.68 35.03 14.32
N GLU A 267 -7.75 35.32 13.58
CA GLU A 267 -9.09 35.58 14.15
C GLU A 267 -9.77 34.32 14.72
N LEU A 268 -9.35 33.14 14.25
CA LEU A 268 -9.95 31.83 14.57
C LEU A 268 -8.96 30.87 15.25
N ASP A 269 -7.74 31.33 15.55
CA ASP A 269 -6.66 30.50 16.10
C ASP A 269 -6.82 30.22 17.61
N GLY A 270 -7.77 30.89 18.26
CA GLY A 270 -8.08 30.74 19.67
C GLY A 270 -7.23 31.58 20.61
N SER A 271 -6.23 32.33 20.10
CA SER A 271 -5.40 33.28 20.87
C SER A 271 -6.24 34.23 21.74
N ARG A 272 -7.43 34.60 21.25
CA ARG A 272 -8.41 35.49 21.90
C ARG A 272 -9.77 34.82 22.17
N GLY A 273 -9.80 33.50 22.38
CA GLY A 273 -11.04 32.76 22.59
C GLY A 273 -11.82 33.17 23.86
N LEU A 274 -13.15 33.13 23.81
CA LEU A 274 -14.04 33.57 24.90
C LEU A 274 -13.95 32.69 26.16
N ASN A 275 -13.66 31.40 26.01
CA ASN A 275 -13.50 30.44 27.10
C ASN A 275 -12.01 30.19 27.42
N ARG A 276 -11.12 31.13 27.08
CA ARG A 276 -9.69 31.02 27.34
C ARG A 276 -9.34 31.47 28.76
N ALA A 277 -8.55 30.69 29.47
CA ALA A 277 -8.05 31.07 30.78
C ALA A 277 -6.78 31.95 30.66
N PRO A 278 -6.47 32.82 31.65
CA PRO A 278 -5.22 33.55 31.68
C PRO A 278 -4.05 32.57 31.70
N LEU A 279 -3.22 32.58 30.65
CA LEU A 279 -2.11 31.63 30.52
C LEU A 279 -1.00 31.95 31.53
N PRO A 280 -0.60 30.99 32.39
CA PRO A 280 0.57 31.15 33.22
C PRO A 280 1.85 31.26 32.37
N ALA A 281 2.84 32.03 32.82
CA ALA A 281 4.10 32.22 32.10
C ALA A 281 4.83 30.92 31.73
N HIS A 282 4.70 29.87 32.56
CA HIS A 282 5.31 28.56 32.30
C HIS A 282 4.62 27.76 31.17
N GLN A 283 3.50 28.24 30.63
CA GLN A 283 2.76 27.64 29.52
C GLN A 283 2.75 28.50 28.26
N ALA A 284 3.75 29.38 28.11
CA ALA A 284 3.90 30.28 26.96
C ALA A 284 3.96 29.58 25.59
N SER A 285 4.04 28.24 25.54
CA SER A 285 3.97 27.45 24.31
C SER A 285 2.54 27.12 23.83
N LEU A 286 1.51 27.30 24.66
CA LEU A 286 0.10 27.03 24.31
C LEU A 286 -0.62 28.29 23.84
N ASN A 287 -0.13 28.92 22.76
CA ASN A 287 -0.66 30.20 22.30
C ASN A 287 -1.93 30.09 21.46
N THR A 288 -2.14 28.98 20.77
CA THR A 288 -3.30 28.76 19.89
C THR A 288 -4.02 27.45 20.25
N ASP A 289 -5.26 27.30 19.76
CA ASP A 289 -6.03 26.06 19.90
C ASP A 289 -5.28 24.88 19.26
N LEU A 290 -4.54 25.15 18.18
CA LEU A 290 -3.72 24.17 17.49
C LEU A 290 -2.52 23.72 18.34
N ASP A 291 -1.84 24.64 19.03
CA ASP A 291 -0.75 24.32 19.96
C ASP A 291 -1.26 23.46 21.11
N ALA A 292 -2.41 23.85 21.69
CA ALA A 292 -3.11 23.14 22.74
C ALA A 292 -3.48 21.69 22.35
N ILE A 293 -4.03 21.50 21.14
CA ILE A 293 -4.34 20.15 20.61
C ILE A 293 -3.06 19.34 20.40
N ASN A 294 -2.02 19.93 19.80
CA ASN A 294 -0.76 19.23 19.53
C ASN A 294 -0.07 18.80 20.83
N ALA A 295 -0.06 19.66 21.86
CA ALA A 295 0.44 19.33 23.18
C ALA A 295 -0.32 18.16 23.82
N TRP A 296 -1.67 18.18 23.75
CA TRP A 296 -2.48 17.08 24.25
C TRP A 296 -2.17 15.75 23.54
N ILE A 297 -2.08 15.76 22.21
CA ILE A 297 -1.77 14.55 21.43
C ILE A 297 -0.39 14.02 21.81
N SER A 298 0.61 14.89 21.91
CA SER A 298 1.99 14.53 22.26
C SER A 298 2.07 13.93 23.66
N ILE A 299 1.49 14.60 24.67
CA ILE A 299 1.61 14.22 26.07
C ILE A 299 0.71 13.04 26.41
N CYS A 300 -0.61 13.18 26.18
CA CYS A 300 -1.59 12.16 26.54
C CYS A 300 -1.58 10.96 25.58
N GLY A 301 -1.13 11.14 24.34
CA GLY A 301 -0.98 10.07 23.36
C GLY A 301 0.35 9.31 23.43
N SER A 302 1.35 9.81 24.16
CA SER A 302 2.74 9.27 24.22
C SER A 302 2.84 7.76 24.47
N ARG A 303 1.93 7.21 25.30
CA ARG A 303 1.97 5.80 25.71
C ARG A 303 1.63 4.81 24.60
N SER A 304 0.96 5.26 23.53
CA SER A 304 0.52 4.36 22.45
C SER A 304 0.20 5.14 21.18
N GLU A 305 0.87 4.77 20.07
CA GLU A 305 0.60 5.35 18.75
C GLU A 305 -0.88 5.22 18.34
N HIS A 306 -1.54 4.11 18.70
CA HIS A 306 -2.98 3.93 18.45
C HIS A 306 -3.82 4.97 19.19
N THR A 307 -3.44 5.30 20.44
CA THR A 307 -4.12 6.29 21.26
C THR A 307 -3.89 7.69 20.71
N ALA A 308 -2.64 8.04 20.38
CA ALA A 308 -2.29 9.30 19.72
C ALA A 308 -3.07 9.50 18.39
N ARG A 309 -3.22 8.44 17.58
CA ARG A 309 -4.02 8.49 16.35
C ARG A 309 -5.51 8.72 16.61
N ALA A 310 -6.09 8.09 17.64
CA ALA A 310 -7.49 8.29 17.99
C ALA A 310 -7.73 9.73 18.50
N TYR A 311 -6.83 10.21 19.36
CA TYR A 311 -6.82 11.57 19.90
C TYR A 311 -6.75 12.62 18.79
N ARG A 312 -5.74 12.53 17.94
CA ARG A 312 -5.60 13.41 16.77
C ARG A 312 -6.86 13.40 15.90
N ARG A 313 -7.41 12.23 15.60
CA ARG A 313 -8.58 12.11 14.72
C ARG A 313 -9.79 12.86 15.25
N GLU A 314 -10.13 12.70 16.53
CA GLU A 314 -11.32 13.39 17.06
C GLU A 314 -11.07 14.88 17.28
N ALA A 315 -9.88 15.27 17.78
CA ALA A 315 -9.52 16.68 17.95
C ALA A 315 -9.48 17.45 16.62
N GLU A 316 -8.89 16.85 15.58
CA GLU A 316 -8.85 17.38 14.21
C GLU A 316 -10.26 17.61 13.65
N ARG A 317 -11.16 16.64 13.80
CA ARG A 317 -12.53 16.78 13.32
C ARG A 317 -13.26 17.93 14.01
N LEU A 318 -13.07 18.09 15.32
CA LEU A 318 -13.69 19.18 16.07
C LEU A 318 -13.13 20.53 15.64
N LEU A 319 -11.81 20.66 15.57
CA LEU A 319 -11.14 21.91 15.19
C LEU A 319 -11.53 22.35 13.77
N LEU A 320 -11.51 21.41 12.80
CA LEU A 320 -11.93 21.70 11.43
C LEU A 320 -13.40 22.16 11.39
N TRP A 321 -14.30 21.49 12.10
CA TRP A 321 -15.71 21.88 12.15
C TRP A 321 -15.90 23.26 12.79
N ALA A 322 -15.20 23.53 13.91
CA ALA A 322 -15.27 24.82 14.60
C ALA A 322 -14.87 25.98 13.68
N VAL A 323 -13.73 25.85 13.01
CA VAL A 323 -13.16 26.90 12.15
C VAL A 323 -13.95 27.04 10.85
N ILE A 324 -14.32 25.93 10.20
CA ILE A 324 -14.92 25.95 8.85
C ILE A 324 -16.44 26.16 8.88
N VAL A 325 -17.14 25.50 9.82
CA VAL A 325 -18.61 25.52 9.88
C VAL A 325 -19.10 26.60 10.83
N LYS A 326 -18.60 26.61 12.06
CA LYS A 326 -19.04 27.59 13.07
C LYS A 326 -18.36 28.94 12.94
N ARG A 327 -17.22 29.01 12.23
CA ARG A 327 -16.34 30.20 12.18
C ARG A 327 -16.03 30.72 13.58
N LYS A 328 -15.74 29.80 14.50
CA LYS A 328 -15.32 30.08 15.88
C LYS A 328 -14.03 29.34 16.16
N PRO A 329 -13.11 29.93 16.96
CA PRO A 329 -12.04 29.14 17.55
C PRO A 329 -12.64 28.07 18.46
N LEU A 330 -11.91 26.96 18.66
CA LEU A 330 -12.32 25.88 19.57
C LEU A 330 -12.52 26.42 20.98
N SER A 331 -11.64 27.32 21.43
CA SER A 331 -11.74 28.02 22.71
C SER A 331 -12.90 29.02 22.81
N SER A 332 -13.77 29.15 21.81
CA SER A 332 -15.05 29.89 21.91
C SER A 332 -16.29 29.02 21.70
N LEU A 333 -16.13 27.70 21.58
CA LEU A 333 -17.27 26.80 21.52
C LEU A 333 -17.95 26.71 22.89
N ASN A 334 -19.28 26.80 22.88
CA ASN A 334 -20.10 26.58 24.07
C ASN A 334 -20.75 25.19 24.06
N THR A 335 -21.49 24.85 25.11
CA THR A 335 -22.15 23.54 25.25
C THR A 335 -23.18 23.27 24.15
N LEU A 336 -23.89 24.30 23.65
CA LEU A 336 -24.84 24.15 22.55
C LEU A 336 -24.11 23.79 21.24
N ASP A 337 -23.01 24.48 20.94
CA ASP A 337 -22.17 24.18 19.78
C ASP A 337 -21.62 22.75 19.86
N CYS A 338 -21.13 22.31 21.03
CA CYS A 338 -20.65 20.94 21.21
C CYS A 338 -21.77 19.89 21.10
N GLY A 339 -23.00 20.21 21.55
CA GLY A 339 -24.18 19.38 21.36
C GLY A 339 -24.57 19.22 19.88
N GLU A 340 -24.57 20.33 19.13
CA GLU A 340 -24.79 20.35 17.68
C GLU A 340 -23.75 19.49 16.94
N TYR A 341 -22.47 19.67 17.27
CA TYR A 341 -21.38 18.88 16.70
C TYR A 341 -21.60 17.38 16.88
N ILE A 342 -21.85 16.95 18.12
CA ILE A 342 -21.98 15.53 18.45
C ILE A 342 -23.26 14.93 17.87
N ASN A 343 -24.39 15.62 17.99
CA ASN A 343 -25.69 15.02 17.69
C ASN A 343 -26.13 15.19 16.24
N GLN A 344 -25.72 16.27 15.59
CA GLN A 344 -26.14 16.60 14.22
C GLN A 344 -24.98 16.39 13.24
N PHE A 345 -23.90 17.16 13.38
CA PHE A 345 -22.82 17.15 12.37
C PHE A 345 -22.11 15.81 12.26
N LEU A 346 -21.77 15.15 13.38
CA LEU A 346 -21.15 13.82 13.31
C LEU A 346 -22.10 12.75 12.75
N ALA A 347 -23.41 12.92 12.91
CA ALA A 347 -24.42 12.01 12.39
C ALA A 347 -24.62 12.15 10.88
N ASP A 348 -24.43 13.37 10.36
CA ASP A 348 -24.47 13.67 8.93
C ASP A 348 -23.56 14.86 8.55
N PRO A 349 -22.27 14.63 8.23
CA PRO A 349 -21.34 15.71 7.91
C PRO A 349 -21.61 16.33 6.52
N GLN A 350 -22.25 17.50 6.49
CA GLN A 350 -22.60 18.20 5.24
C GLN A 350 -21.71 19.43 4.94
N PRO A 351 -21.44 19.74 3.65
CA PRO A 351 -21.75 18.93 2.48
C PRO A 351 -20.87 17.67 2.41
N ALA A 352 -21.46 16.51 2.12
CA ALA A 352 -20.76 15.22 2.18
C ALA A 352 -19.47 15.17 1.33
N ALA A 353 -19.44 15.80 0.15
CA ALA A 353 -18.26 15.87 -0.70
C ALA A 353 -17.04 16.57 -0.04
N ARG A 354 -17.29 17.45 0.93
CA ARG A 354 -16.26 18.20 1.66
C ARG A 354 -15.74 17.46 2.89
N TRP A 355 -16.51 16.55 3.46
CA TRP A 355 -16.20 15.93 4.76
C TRP A 355 -16.01 14.41 4.69
N VAL A 356 -16.62 13.75 3.71
CA VAL A 356 -16.67 12.29 3.57
C VAL A 356 -15.87 11.82 2.36
N GLY A 357 -14.81 11.06 2.61
CA GLY A 357 -13.90 10.53 1.61
C GLY A 357 -14.31 9.17 1.07
N LYS A 358 -14.02 8.94 -0.21
CA LYS A 358 -14.24 7.65 -0.86
C LYS A 358 -13.07 6.70 -0.60
N GLY A 359 -13.19 5.87 0.43
CA GLY A 359 -12.22 4.83 0.76
C GLY A 359 -11.03 5.29 1.61
N LYS A 360 -9.96 4.49 1.65
CA LYS A 360 -8.76 4.78 2.44
C LYS A 360 -7.81 5.64 1.62
N VAL A 361 -7.82 6.93 1.89
CA VAL A 361 -6.93 7.92 1.28
C VAL A 361 -5.85 8.33 2.29
N GLU A 362 -4.62 8.47 1.83
CA GLU A 362 -3.50 8.94 2.65
C GLU A 362 -3.70 10.40 3.06
N ARG A 363 -3.25 10.78 4.26
CA ARG A 363 -3.53 12.11 4.83
C ARG A 363 -3.03 13.27 3.98
N PHE A 364 -1.84 13.13 3.40
CA PHE A 364 -1.25 14.17 2.58
C PHE A 364 -1.88 14.32 1.18
N ASP A 365 -2.76 13.40 0.79
CA ASP A 365 -3.45 13.46 -0.49
C ASP A 365 -4.53 14.58 -0.48
N PRO A 366 -4.65 15.39 -1.55
CA PRO A 366 -5.70 16.41 -1.66
C PRO A 366 -7.14 15.86 -1.54
N ALA A 367 -7.37 14.61 -1.93
CA ALA A 367 -8.66 13.93 -1.81
C ALA A 367 -8.93 13.41 -0.39
N TRP A 368 -8.01 13.59 0.56
CA TRP A 368 -8.22 13.16 1.94
C TRP A 368 -9.39 13.91 2.59
N ARG A 369 -10.16 13.19 3.39
CA ARG A 369 -11.30 13.70 4.14
C ARG A 369 -11.33 13.07 5.54
N PRO A 370 -11.80 13.80 6.58
CA PRO A 370 -11.75 13.35 7.97
C PRO A 370 -12.76 12.23 8.30
N PHE A 371 -13.77 12.02 7.46
CA PHE A 371 -14.77 10.96 7.61
C PHE A 371 -14.70 9.99 6.44
N ALA A 372 -14.84 8.69 6.72
CA ALA A 372 -15.07 7.68 5.67
C ALA A 372 -16.56 7.44 5.41
N LYS A 373 -17.39 7.73 6.42
CA LYS A 373 -18.85 7.69 6.42
C LYS A 373 -19.36 8.47 7.64
N PRO A 374 -20.65 8.84 7.69
CA PRO A 374 -21.26 9.41 8.89
C PRO A 374 -21.13 8.48 10.11
N LEU A 375 -21.07 9.04 11.32
CA LEU A 375 -20.76 8.27 12.54
C LEU A 375 -22.04 7.69 13.18
N PRO A 376 -22.10 6.37 13.43
CA PRO A 376 -23.17 5.77 14.22
C PRO A 376 -23.05 6.18 15.70
N GLU A 377 -24.14 6.03 16.47
CA GLU A 377 -24.25 6.44 17.87
C GLU A 377 -23.06 6.04 18.75
N GLY A 378 -22.63 4.77 18.72
CA GLY A 378 -21.50 4.31 19.54
C GLY A 378 -20.16 4.99 19.18
N SER A 379 -19.97 5.38 17.93
CA SER A 379 -18.79 6.15 17.51
C SER A 379 -18.89 7.62 17.94
N ARG A 380 -20.09 8.21 17.89
CA ARG A 380 -20.37 9.57 18.39
C ARG A 380 -20.18 9.66 19.90
N GLU A 381 -20.62 8.65 20.66
CA GLU A 381 -20.38 8.57 22.11
C GLU A 381 -18.88 8.43 22.43
N THR A 382 -18.13 7.68 21.61
CA THR A 382 -16.68 7.59 21.75
C THR A 382 -16.01 8.95 21.49
N ALA A 383 -16.43 9.67 20.44
CA ALA A 383 -15.95 11.01 20.14
C ALA A 383 -16.26 11.99 21.29
N ARG A 384 -17.50 12.00 21.80
CA ARG A 384 -17.91 12.81 22.97
C ARG A 384 -17.01 12.58 24.18
N LYS A 385 -16.73 11.31 24.54
CA LYS A 385 -15.83 10.97 25.66
C LYS A 385 -14.41 11.48 25.44
N LEU A 386 -13.86 11.29 24.24
CA LEU A 386 -12.50 11.72 23.91
C LEU A 386 -12.36 13.25 23.91
N LEU A 387 -13.34 13.96 23.36
CA LEU A 387 -13.36 15.42 23.32
C LEU A 387 -13.60 16.03 24.70
N SER A 388 -14.45 15.41 25.52
CA SER A 388 -14.58 15.77 26.94
C SER A 388 -13.27 15.56 27.70
N ALA A 389 -12.50 14.52 27.39
CA ALA A 389 -11.20 14.28 28.02
C ALA A 389 -10.13 15.29 27.56
N LEU A 390 -10.11 15.63 26.27
CA LEU A 390 -9.28 16.70 25.71
C LEU A 390 -9.55 18.03 26.41
N CYS A 391 -10.80 18.49 26.40
CA CYS A 391 -11.16 19.79 26.97
C CYS A 391 -10.96 19.80 28.49
N GLY A 392 -11.23 18.69 29.18
CA GLY A 392 -10.91 18.56 30.61
C GLY A 392 -9.41 18.60 30.91
N TRP A 393 -8.56 18.10 30.01
CA TRP A 393 -7.12 18.27 30.12
C TRP A 393 -6.72 19.73 29.90
N LEU A 394 -7.28 20.40 28.89
CA LEU A 394 -7.03 21.81 28.62
C LEU A 394 -7.45 22.73 29.78
N VAL A 395 -8.53 22.41 30.49
CA VAL A 395 -8.89 23.11 31.74
C VAL A 395 -7.84 22.91 32.83
N ARG A 396 -7.33 21.68 33.02
CA ARG A 396 -6.25 21.41 33.99
C ARG A 396 -4.93 22.09 33.61
N GLN A 397 -4.69 22.31 32.32
CA GLN A 397 -3.57 23.12 31.87
C GLN A 397 -3.88 24.62 31.97
N GLN A 398 -5.06 25.06 32.42
CA GLN A 398 -5.41 26.49 32.43
C GLN A 398 -5.34 27.13 31.03
N TYR A 399 -5.62 26.35 29.99
CA TYR A 399 -5.82 26.84 28.63
C TYR A 399 -7.30 27.23 28.42
N LEU A 400 -8.23 26.37 28.84
CA LEU A 400 -9.67 26.67 28.88
C LEU A 400 -10.12 26.99 30.31
N GLN A 401 -11.13 27.84 30.48
CA GLN A 401 -11.76 28.09 31.78
C GLN A 401 -12.72 26.95 32.15
N VAL A 402 -13.57 26.55 31.20
CA VAL A 402 -14.61 25.54 31.38
C VAL A 402 -14.50 24.48 30.28
N ASN A 403 -14.89 23.25 30.58
CA ASN A 403 -15.00 22.19 29.58
C ASN A 403 -16.37 22.26 28.88
N PRO A 404 -16.47 22.65 27.59
CA PRO A 404 -17.77 22.83 26.93
C PRO A 404 -18.50 21.50 26.65
N PHE A 405 -17.81 20.35 26.75
CA PHE A 405 -18.41 19.03 26.67
C PHE A 405 -18.90 18.50 28.03
N HIS A 406 -18.60 19.20 29.13
CA HIS A 406 -19.09 18.83 30.44
C HIS A 406 -20.62 18.99 30.49
N GLY A 407 -21.31 18.04 31.11
CA GLY A 407 -22.78 18.05 31.20
C GLY A 407 -23.52 17.65 29.91
N LEU A 408 -22.82 17.41 28.79
CA LEU A 408 -23.48 16.91 27.58
C LEU A 408 -24.08 15.51 27.81
N PRO A 409 -25.37 15.31 27.46
CA PRO A 409 -26.00 13.99 27.52
C PRO A 409 -25.22 12.94 26.74
N ARG A 410 -25.35 11.69 27.19
CA ARG A 410 -24.82 10.53 26.46
C ARG A 410 -25.51 10.40 25.11
N VAL A 411 -24.76 10.02 24.08
CA VAL A 411 -25.35 9.69 22.77
C VAL A 411 -25.96 8.29 22.81
N GLY A 412 -27.22 8.17 22.41
CA GLY A 412 -28.01 6.93 22.40
C GLY A 412 -28.72 6.65 23.73
N SER A 413 -29.84 5.91 23.67
CA SER A 413 -30.67 5.59 24.84
C SER A 413 -29.95 4.62 25.79
N ARG A 414 -30.38 4.60 27.07
CA ARG A 414 -29.85 3.70 28.11
C ARG A 414 -30.18 2.22 27.85
N LYS A 415 -30.98 1.90 26.85
CA LYS A 415 -31.20 0.53 26.38
C LYS A 415 -30.36 0.30 25.14
N ALA A 416 -29.17 -0.25 25.35
CA ALA A 416 -28.84 -1.36 24.46
C ALA A 416 -29.91 -2.40 24.80
N ASP A 417 -30.92 -2.54 23.95
CA ASP A 417 -31.63 -3.81 23.87
C ASP A 417 -30.58 -4.93 23.81
N LEU A 418 -30.97 -6.10 24.28
CA LEU A 418 -30.22 -7.34 24.46
C LEU A 418 -29.52 -7.90 23.19
N ASP A 419 -29.00 -7.05 22.31
CA ASP A 419 -28.23 -7.35 21.11
C ASP A 419 -26.74 -7.59 21.37
N ALA A 420 -26.32 -7.63 22.64
CA ALA A 420 -25.01 -8.16 22.98
C ALA A 420 -24.86 -9.67 22.69
N THR A 421 -25.96 -10.37 22.39
CA THR A 421 -25.91 -11.75 21.89
C THR A 421 -25.62 -11.90 20.39
N GLY A 422 -25.75 -10.85 19.57
CA GLY A 422 -25.57 -10.97 18.11
C GLY A 422 -24.11 -11.02 17.63
N ARG A 423 -23.13 -10.98 18.54
CA ARG A 423 -21.68 -10.95 18.20
C ARG A 423 -20.89 -12.11 18.79
N ALA A 424 -21.55 -13.25 18.99
CA ALA A 424 -20.93 -14.52 19.33
C ALA A 424 -21.44 -15.59 18.35
N LEU A 425 -20.59 -16.57 18.08
CA LEU A 425 -21.00 -17.77 17.37
C LEU A 425 -21.81 -18.68 18.29
N THR A 426 -22.88 -19.29 17.77
CA THR A 426 -23.57 -20.37 18.48
C THR A 426 -22.70 -21.63 18.55
N HIS A 427 -23.04 -22.57 19.44
CA HIS A 427 -22.37 -23.88 19.51
C HIS A 427 -22.39 -24.63 18.17
N ALA A 428 -23.48 -24.54 17.40
CA ALA A 428 -23.61 -25.15 16.08
C ALA A 428 -22.70 -24.46 15.05
N GLN A 429 -22.73 -23.13 14.98
CA GLN A 429 -21.85 -22.36 14.10
C GLN A 429 -20.38 -22.62 14.42
N TRP A 430 -20.01 -22.62 15.70
CA TRP A 430 -18.65 -22.92 16.15
C TRP A 430 -18.18 -24.32 15.74
N ARG A 431 -19.00 -25.36 15.96
CA ARG A 431 -18.70 -26.72 15.49
C ARG A 431 -18.50 -26.77 13.98
N PHE A 432 -19.35 -26.08 13.22
CA PHE A 432 -19.21 -26.00 11.77
C PHE A 432 -17.89 -25.33 11.35
N VAL A 433 -17.54 -24.18 11.96
CA VAL A 433 -16.25 -23.52 11.70
C VAL A 433 -15.07 -24.45 12.02
N LEU A 434 -15.12 -25.17 13.14
CA LEU A 434 -14.08 -26.13 13.52
C LEU A 434 -13.94 -27.26 12.49
N GLN A 435 -15.04 -27.78 11.95
CA GLN A 435 -14.99 -28.80 10.89
C GLN A 435 -14.25 -28.29 9.65
N THR A 436 -14.43 -27.02 9.28
CA THR A 436 -13.77 -26.43 8.09
C THR A 436 -12.25 -26.30 8.20
N VAL A 437 -11.71 -26.36 9.42
CA VAL A 437 -10.26 -26.33 9.72
C VAL A 437 -9.74 -27.66 10.28
N SER A 438 -10.57 -28.71 10.28
CA SER A 438 -10.21 -30.06 10.68
C SER A 438 -9.90 -30.88 9.42
N ARG A 439 -8.67 -31.40 9.30
CA ARG A 439 -8.27 -32.29 8.20
C ARG A 439 -7.48 -33.47 8.77
N PRO A 440 -7.62 -34.69 8.21
CA PRO A 440 -6.85 -35.86 8.66
C PRO A 440 -5.33 -35.64 8.55
N ASN A 441 -4.88 -35.12 7.41
CA ASN A 441 -3.47 -34.83 7.13
C ASN A 441 -3.28 -33.33 6.82
N PRO A 442 -3.24 -32.46 7.84
CA PRO A 442 -3.15 -31.02 7.61
C PRO A 442 -1.74 -30.62 7.17
N THR A 443 -1.65 -29.70 6.21
CA THR A 443 -0.40 -28.99 5.92
C THR A 443 0.04 -28.14 7.13
N PRO A 444 1.32 -27.73 7.23
CA PRO A 444 1.77 -26.85 8.32
C PRO A 444 0.96 -25.54 8.44
N ALA A 445 0.50 -25.00 7.30
CA ALA A 445 -0.36 -23.83 7.25
C ALA A 445 -1.72 -24.09 7.90
N GLU A 446 -2.35 -25.22 7.59
CA GLU A 446 -3.66 -25.59 8.12
C GLU A 446 -3.60 -25.95 9.60
N LEU A 447 -2.53 -26.62 10.04
CA LEU A 447 -2.33 -26.92 11.45
C LEU A 447 -2.13 -25.65 12.28
N ARG A 448 -1.36 -24.67 11.77
CA ARG A 448 -1.22 -23.34 12.39
C ARG A 448 -2.57 -22.61 12.44
N ASP A 449 -3.34 -22.63 11.36
CA ASP A 449 -4.63 -21.93 11.28
C ASP A 449 -5.64 -22.53 12.27
N ARG A 450 -5.68 -23.87 12.37
CA ARG A 450 -6.46 -24.60 13.38
C ARG A 450 -6.03 -24.24 14.80
N PHE A 451 -4.73 -24.28 15.09
CA PHE A 451 -4.19 -23.89 16.40
C PHE A 451 -4.57 -22.45 16.75
N ALA A 452 -4.38 -21.50 15.84
CA ALA A 452 -4.69 -20.09 16.07
C ALA A 452 -6.18 -19.86 16.38
N LEU A 453 -7.08 -20.66 15.77
CA LEU A 453 -8.52 -20.62 16.04
C LEU A 453 -8.85 -21.21 17.42
N LEU A 454 -8.33 -22.41 17.73
CA LEU A 454 -8.54 -23.07 19.01
C LEU A 454 -7.93 -22.29 20.18
N PHE A 455 -6.75 -21.71 20.00
CA PHE A 455 -6.09 -20.89 21.01
C PHE A 455 -6.92 -19.66 21.36
N ALA A 456 -7.47 -18.95 20.36
CA ALA A 456 -8.36 -17.82 20.59
C ALA A 456 -9.66 -18.23 21.32
N TYR A 457 -10.23 -19.38 20.97
CA TYR A 457 -11.45 -19.90 21.59
C TYR A 457 -11.22 -20.40 23.02
N ALA A 458 -10.11 -21.05 23.30
CA ALA A 458 -9.83 -21.63 24.62
C ALA A 458 -9.47 -20.55 25.65
N THR A 459 -8.87 -19.45 25.21
CA THR A 459 -8.27 -18.46 26.13
C THR A 459 -8.98 -17.10 26.13
N GLY A 460 -9.83 -16.84 25.12
CA GLY A 460 -10.50 -15.56 24.96
C GLY A 460 -9.56 -14.36 24.80
N LEU A 461 -8.27 -14.55 24.53
CA LEU A 461 -7.28 -13.47 24.48
C LEU A 461 -7.58 -12.41 23.42
N ARG A 462 -7.16 -11.17 23.68
CA ARG A 462 -7.23 -10.11 22.66
C ARG A 462 -6.29 -10.43 21.52
N ARG A 463 -6.61 -9.95 20.32
CA ARG A 463 -5.77 -10.16 19.11
C ARG A 463 -4.30 -9.81 19.30
N ALA A 464 -4.00 -8.71 20.00
CA ALA A 464 -2.63 -8.30 20.29
C ALA A 464 -1.93 -9.25 21.27
N GLU A 465 -2.66 -9.78 22.24
CA GLU A 465 -2.15 -10.74 23.24
C GLU A 465 -1.84 -12.10 22.58
N LEU A 466 -2.71 -12.56 21.66
CA LEU A 466 -2.52 -13.81 20.90
C LEU A 466 -1.22 -13.80 20.09
N VAL A 467 -0.92 -12.70 19.39
CA VAL A 467 0.29 -12.61 18.55
C VAL A 467 1.56 -12.37 19.36
N SER A 468 1.44 -11.84 20.59
CA SER A 468 2.59 -11.62 21.48
C SER A 468 2.91 -12.81 22.37
N ALA A 469 2.07 -13.85 22.39
CA ALA A 469 2.29 -15.04 23.20
C ALA A 469 3.50 -15.83 22.66
N THR A 470 4.41 -16.21 23.57
CA THR A 470 5.62 -16.97 23.25
C THR A 470 5.73 -18.23 24.11
N THR A 471 6.61 -19.15 23.72
CA THR A 471 6.89 -20.38 24.47
C THR A 471 7.44 -20.10 25.87
N GLY A 472 8.30 -19.08 26.02
CA GLY A 472 8.85 -18.69 27.33
C GLY A 472 7.81 -18.10 28.31
N ALA A 473 6.59 -17.82 27.84
CA ALA A 473 5.47 -17.42 28.69
C ALA A 473 4.61 -18.61 29.15
N LEU A 474 4.88 -19.82 28.66
CA LEU A 474 4.23 -21.04 29.11
C LEU A 474 4.90 -21.55 30.40
N SER A 475 4.08 -22.05 31.32
CA SER A 475 4.55 -22.72 32.53
C SER A 475 3.75 -23.99 32.75
N ARG A 476 4.48 -25.08 33.04
CA ARG A 476 3.95 -26.39 33.40
C ARG A 476 4.08 -26.56 34.91
N LYS A 477 2.98 -26.87 35.60
CA LYS A 477 2.95 -27.10 37.05
C LYS A 477 2.04 -28.27 37.40
N ALA A 478 2.40 -29.00 38.45
CA ALA A 478 1.47 -29.89 39.12
C ALA A 478 0.53 -29.05 39.99
N LEU A 479 -0.78 -29.27 39.87
CA LEU A 479 -1.81 -28.65 40.71
C LEU A 479 -2.35 -29.71 41.68
N ASP A 480 -1.99 -29.57 42.96
CA ASP A 480 -2.56 -30.20 44.16
C ASP A 480 -3.14 -31.62 43.95
N GLY A 481 -2.35 -32.53 43.36
CA GLY A 481 -2.70 -33.95 43.20
C GLY A 481 -3.84 -34.28 42.21
N ALA A 482 -4.56 -33.28 41.68
CA ALA A 482 -5.67 -33.48 40.74
C ALA A 482 -5.22 -33.42 39.27
N LEU A 483 -4.17 -32.65 38.98
CA LEU A 483 -3.61 -32.50 37.63
C LEU A 483 -2.08 -32.44 37.72
N GLU A 484 -1.42 -33.54 37.38
CA GLU A 484 0.04 -33.65 37.39
C GLU A 484 0.73 -32.80 36.29
N ASP A 485 -0.03 -32.38 35.28
CA ASP A 485 0.49 -31.72 34.08
C ASP A 485 -0.39 -30.55 33.58
N ALA A 486 -0.52 -29.52 34.41
CA ALA A 486 -1.30 -28.33 34.07
C ALA A 486 -0.44 -27.26 33.38
N TRP A 487 -0.80 -26.94 32.15
CA TRP A 487 -0.18 -25.84 31.40
C TRP A 487 -0.91 -24.53 31.63
N THR A 488 -0.13 -23.46 31.79
CA THR A 488 -0.63 -22.10 31.90
C THR A 488 0.17 -21.16 31.01
N LEU A 489 -0.46 -20.07 30.59
CA LEU A 489 0.16 -19.01 29.80
C LEU A 489 0.12 -17.70 30.60
N LYS A 490 1.29 -17.10 30.84
CA LYS A 490 1.40 -15.76 31.39
C LYS A 490 1.12 -14.73 30.29
N VAL A 491 0.15 -13.86 30.52
CA VAL A 491 -0.29 -12.83 29.56
C VAL A 491 -0.20 -11.45 30.17
N ARG A 492 0.52 -10.56 29.48
CA ARG A 492 0.59 -9.14 29.82
C ARG A 492 -0.51 -8.36 29.09
N GLY A 493 -1.55 -7.97 29.83
CA GLY A 493 -2.72 -7.28 29.29
C GLY A 493 -2.57 -5.76 29.14
N LYS A 494 -3.65 -5.11 28.68
CA LYS A 494 -3.75 -3.65 28.59
C LYS A 494 -3.49 -3.01 29.97
N GLY A 495 -2.57 -2.04 30.01
CA GLY A 495 -2.16 -1.38 31.26
C GLY A 495 -1.07 -2.13 32.05
N LYS A 496 -0.34 -3.06 31.41
CA LYS A 496 0.75 -3.87 32.02
C LYS A 496 0.29 -4.76 33.19
N ARG A 497 -0.98 -5.15 33.23
CA ARG A 497 -1.48 -6.11 34.21
C ARG A 497 -1.19 -7.52 33.73
N ASP A 498 -0.40 -8.27 34.50
CA ASP A 498 -0.10 -9.66 34.23
C ASP A 498 -1.26 -10.55 34.73
N ARG A 499 -1.61 -11.58 33.96
CA ARG A 499 -2.56 -12.61 34.35
C ARG A 499 -2.10 -13.97 33.85
N VAL A 500 -2.60 -15.02 34.49
CA VAL A 500 -2.32 -16.41 34.10
C VAL A 500 -3.59 -16.98 33.47
N VAL A 501 -3.45 -17.63 32.32
CA VAL A 501 -4.56 -18.24 31.59
C VAL A 501 -4.31 -19.74 31.45
N PRO A 502 -5.24 -20.60 31.86
CA PRO A 502 -5.11 -22.05 31.66
C PRO A 502 -5.01 -22.43 30.18
N MET A 503 -4.17 -23.42 29.89
CA MET A 503 -3.96 -23.97 28.55
C MET A 503 -4.33 -25.45 28.54
N PRO A 504 -5.46 -25.85 27.92
CA PRO A 504 -5.89 -27.25 27.90
C PRO A 504 -4.85 -28.17 27.21
N ALA A 505 -4.68 -29.40 27.71
CA ALA A 505 -3.71 -30.37 27.18
C ALA A 505 -3.84 -30.57 25.66
N ARG A 506 -5.07 -30.77 25.15
CA ARG A 506 -5.32 -30.93 23.69
C ARG A 506 -4.88 -29.72 22.86
N LEU A 507 -4.90 -28.52 23.45
CA LEU A 507 -4.40 -27.31 22.80
C LEU A 507 -2.86 -27.31 22.76
N ILE A 508 -2.22 -27.76 23.83
CA ILE A 508 -0.77 -27.94 23.91
C ILE A 508 -0.29 -29.01 22.91
N ASP A 509 -1.01 -30.12 22.73
CA ASP A 509 -0.70 -31.14 21.72
C ASP A 509 -0.73 -30.54 20.31
N THR A 510 -1.75 -29.71 20.04
CA THR A 510 -1.87 -29.02 18.76
C THR A 510 -0.72 -28.05 18.54
N LEU A 511 -0.31 -27.31 19.59
CA LEU A 511 0.87 -26.43 19.56
C LEU A 511 2.16 -27.20 19.28
N ALA A 512 2.38 -28.33 19.96
CA ALA A 512 3.55 -29.18 19.75
C ALA A 512 3.63 -29.69 18.31
N GLY A 513 2.49 -30.04 17.69
CA GLY A 513 2.41 -30.34 16.27
C GLY A 513 2.80 -29.14 15.38
N VAL A 514 2.30 -27.93 15.70
CA VAL A 514 2.66 -26.70 14.98
C VAL A 514 4.16 -26.41 15.06
N LEU A 515 4.79 -26.57 16.23
CA LEU A 515 6.22 -26.29 16.42
C LEU A 515 7.10 -27.26 15.60
N ARG A 516 6.74 -28.55 15.57
CA ARG A 516 7.43 -29.57 14.75
C ARG A 516 7.29 -29.33 13.25
N GLY A 517 6.17 -28.74 12.80
CA GLY A 517 5.92 -28.46 11.38
C GLY A 517 6.52 -27.16 10.85
N ARG A 518 7.33 -26.42 11.64
CA ARG A 518 7.95 -25.16 11.21
C ARG A 518 9.16 -25.41 10.29
N ALA A 519 9.56 -24.36 9.56
CA ALA A 519 10.80 -24.38 8.78
C ALA A 519 12.06 -24.68 9.63
N ALA A 520 12.05 -24.22 10.90
CA ALA A 520 12.98 -24.66 11.93
C ALA A 520 12.18 -25.40 13.02
N PRO A 521 12.06 -26.74 12.92
CA PRO A 521 11.33 -27.55 13.89
C PRO A 521 11.91 -27.43 15.31
N CYS A 522 11.03 -27.40 16.31
CA CYS A 522 11.39 -27.46 17.72
C CYS A 522 10.28 -28.16 18.52
N THR A 523 10.60 -28.52 19.76
CA THR A 523 9.64 -29.03 20.76
C THR A 523 9.34 -27.94 21.80
N LEU A 524 8.43 -28.19 22.74
CA LEU A 524 8.13 -27.23 23.80
C LEU A 524 9.32 -27.03 24.75
N GLU A 525 10.16 -28.06 24.91
CA GLU A 525 11.34 -28.09 25.78
C GLU A 525 12.56 -27.45 25.13
N THR A 526 12.64 -27.49 23.80
CA THR A 526 13.81 -27.02 23.02
C THR A 526 13.59 -25.68 22.34
N ALA A 527 12.36 -25.17 22.30
CA ALA A 527 12.04 -23.89 21.66
C ALA A 527 12.63 -22.71 22.46
N PRO A 528 13.37 -21.78 21.81
CA PRO A 528 13.79 -20.53 22.44
C PRO A 528 12.62 -19.76 23.06
N ASN A 529 12.83 -19.04 24.17
CA ASN A 529 11.77 -18.38 24.92
C ASN A 529 10.95 -17.36 24.12
N GLU A 530 11.58 -16.72 23.13
CA GLU A 530 10.97 -15.71 22.25
C GLU A 530 10.17 -16.35 21.11
N THR A 531 10.15 -17.67 20.99
CA THR A 531 9.45 -18.39 19.93
C THR A 531 7.95 -18.08 20.01
N PRO A 532 7.34 -17.46 18.97
CA PRO A 532 5.93 -17.12 19.01
C PRO A 532 5.07 -18.37 18.97
N LEU A 533 3.94 -18.39 19.67
CA LEU A 533 2.98 -19.50 19.56
C LEU A 533 2.30 -19.50 18.17
N ILE A 534 2.02 -18.32 17.61
CA ILE A 534 1.50 -18.15 16.25
C ILE A 534 2.55 -17.48 15.35
N GLY A 535 3.36 -18.31 14.68
CA GLY A 535 4.42 -17.87 13.77
C GLY A 535 4.01 -17.73 12.30
N HIS A 536 4.72 -16.89 11.57
CA HIS A 536 4.71 -16.86 10.11
C HIS A 536 5.45 -18.07 9.55
N LEU A 537 4.85 -18.75 8.55
CA LEU A 537 5.32 -20.07 8.08
C LEU A 537 6.75 -20.04 7.52
N THR A 538 7.10 -18.97 6.81
CA THR A 538 8.41 -18.87 6.14
C THR A 538 9.49 -18.27 7.05
N THR A 539 9.12 -17.31 7.90
CA THR A 539 10.10 -16.47 8.61
C THR A 539 10.23 -16.84 10.09
N GLY A 540 9.35 -17.69 10.63
CA GLY A 540 9.30 -18.02 12.06
C GLY A 540 8.82 -16.89 12.99
N ARG A 541 8.97 -15.63 12.56
CA ARG A 541 8.54 -14.42 13.29
C ARG A 541 7.05 -14.41 13.65
N PRO A 542 6.62 -13.70 14.71
CA PRO A 542 5.21 -13.60 15.08
C PRO A 542 4.36 -13.05 13.94
N LEU A 543 3.11 -13.52 13.80
CA LEU A 543 2.15 -12.86 12.92
C LEU A 543 1.85 -11.45 13.41
N THR A 544 1.62 -10.51 12.49
CA THR A 544 1.09 -9.19 12.88
C THR A 544 -0.38 -9.32 13.30
N PRO A 545 -0.89 -8.43 14.18
CA PRO A 545 -2.31 -8.44 14.55
C PRO A 545 -3.25 -8.41 13.33
N ASP A 546 -2.88 -7.67 12.28
CA ASP A 546 -3.66 -7.58 11.05
C ASP A 546 -3.57 -8.86 10.20
N ALA A 547 -2.43 -9.53 10.17
CA ALA A 547 -2.29 -10.83 9.51
C ALA A 547 -3.18 -11.89 10.19
N LEU A 548 -3.22 -11.90 11.52
CA LEU A 548 -4.10 -12.78 12.29
C LEU A 548 -5.58 -12.44 12.08
N ALA A 549 -5.95 -11.15 12.03
CA ALA A 549 -7.31 -10.73 11.70
C ALA A 549 -7.76 -11.23 10.31
N ARG A 550 -6.88 -11.09 9.31
CA ARG A 550 -7.14 -11.61 7.95
C ARG A 550 -7.23 -13.13 7.92
N LEU A 551 -6.43 -13.84 8.73
CA LEU A 551 -6.49 -15.29 8.87
C LEU A 551 -7.88 -15.72 9.36
N TYR A 552 -8.36 -15.16 10.47
CA TYR A 552 -9.70 -15.49 10.97
C TYR A 552 -10.80 -15.13 9.96
N LYS A 553 -10.70 -13.97 9.31
CA LYS A 553 -11.66 -13.61 8.25
C LYS A 553 -11.68 -14.60 7.10
N ARG A 554 -10.53 -15.13 6.67
CA ARG A 554 -10.49 -16.20 5.64
C ARG A 554 -11.12 -17.50 6.13
N ILE A 555 -10.89 -17.89 7.39
CA ILE A 555 -11.51 -19.09 7.98
C ILE A 555 -13.04 -18.93 7.99
N PHE A 556 -13.54 -17.81 8.51
CA PHE A 556 -14.99 -17.58 8.58
C PHE A 556 -15.63 -17.41 7.21
N GLU A 557 -14.94 -16.77 6.26
CA GLU A 557 -15.43 -16.66 4.88
C GLU A 557 -15.50 -18.04 4.20
N ARG A 558 -14.50 -18.91 4.40
CA ARG A 558 -14.54 -20.29 3.92
C ARG A 558 -15.70 -21.06 4.53
N ALA A 559 -15.89 -20.94 5.85
CA ALA A 559 -17.02 -21.56 6.53
C ALA A 559 -18.36 -21.01 6.01
N ALA A 560 -18.47 -19.69 5.82
CA ALA A 560 -19.65 -19.07 5.24
C ALA A 560 -19.98 -19.63 3.86
N GLN A 561 -18.98 -19.76 2.98
CA GLN A 561 -19.16 -20.31 1.63
C GLN A 561 -19.59 -21.78 1.64
N GLN A 562 -19.04 -22.58 2.55
CA GLN A 562 -19.45 -23.98 2.69
C GLN A 562 -20.86 -24.08 3.27
N LEU A 563 -21.18 -23.28 4.29
CA LEU A 563 -22.50 -23.26 4.91
C LEU A 563 -23.58 -22.82 3.94
N GLU A 564 -23.33 -21.78 3.14
CA GLU A 564 -24.28 -21.26 2.14
C GLU A 564 -24.65 -22.32 1.09
N ARG A 565 -23.72 -23.22 0.74
CA ARG A 565 -23.99 -24.32 -0.20
C ARG A 565 -24.95 -25.36 0.39
N THR A 566 -24.93 -25.57 1.70
CA THR A 566 -25.75 -26.55 2.39
C THR A 566 -27.06 -25.93 2.90
N TYR A 567 -27.01 -24.67 3.34
CA TYR A 567 -28.11 -23.92 3.93
C TYR A 567 -28.10 -22.46 3.43
N PRO A 568 -28.81 -22.17 2.32
CA PRO A 568 -28.92 -20.81 1.78
C PRO A 568 -29.46 -19.82 2.84
N GLY A 569 -28.84 -18.66 2.96
CA GLY A 569 -29.19 -17.61 3.93
C GLY A 569 -28.55 -17.75 5.32
N ALA A 570 -27.97 -18.91 5.68
CA ALA A 570 -27.46 -19.17 7.03
C ALA A 570 -26.06 -18.58 7.31
N ALA A 571 -25.38 -17.98 6.32
CA ALA A 571 -23.96 -17.62 6.43
C ALA A 571 -23.68 -16.14 6.77
N ALA A 572 -24.70 -15.31 6.92
CA ALA A 572 -24.54 -13.87 7.19
C ALA A 572 -23.68 -13.58 8.44
N ASP A 573 -23.93 -14.30 9.54
CA ASP A 573 -23.19 -14.16 10.79
C ASP A 573 -21.70 -14.49 10.62
N LEU A 574 -21.39 -15.58 9.92
CA LEU A 574 -20.02 -15.99 9.67
C LEU A 574 -19.26 -14.95 8.84
N ARG A 575 -19.91 -14.34 7.83
CA ARG A 575 -19.29 -13.25 7.04
C ARG A 575 -18.96 -12.03 7.92
N GLN A 576 -19.77 -11.76 8.95
CA GLN A 576 -19.55 -10.66 9.89
C GLN A 576 -18.54 -11.01 10.99
N ALA A 577 -18.39 -12.28 11.36
CA ALA A 577 -17.56 -12.75 12.46
C ALA A 577 -16.10 -12.26 12.42
N SER A 578 -15.55 -11.92 13.58
CA SER A 578 -14.20 -11.36 13.72
C SER A 578 -13.47 -11.92 14.94
N THR A 579 -12.22 -11.51 15.19
CA THR A 579 -11.49 -11.92 16.40
C THR A 579 -12.23 -11.56 17.69
N HIS A 580 -13.00 -10.46 17.69
CA HIS A 580 -13.78 -10.09 18.87
C HIS A 580 -14.95 -11.04 19.11
N TRP A 581 -15.54 -11.60 18.04
CA TRP A 581 -16.58 -12.62 18.15
C TRP A 581 -16.05 -13.88 18.83
N LEU A 582 -14.84 -14.35 18.48
CA LEU A 582 -14.23 -15.51 19.13
C LEU A 582 -14.10 -15.33 20.65
N ARG A 583 -13.78 -14.11 21.08
CA ARG A 583 -13.70 -13.78 22.50
C ARG A 583 -15.07 -13.78 23.19
N HIS A 584 -16.11 -13.29 22.52
CA HIS A 584 -17.48 -13.40 23.03
C HIS A 584 -17.96 -14.86 23.05
N THR A 585 -17.64 -15.63 22.00
CA THR A 585 -17.92 -17.07 21.94
C THR A 585 -17.25 -17.81 23.10
N HIS A 586 -15.97 -17.54 23.39
CA HIS A 586 -15.29 -18.09 24.56
C HIS A 586 -16.04 -17.77 25.85
N ALA A 587 -16.33 -16.50 26.09
CA ALA A 587 -17.02 -16.07 27.31
C ALA A 587 -18.38 -16.76 27.46
N ASN A 588 -19.21 -16.73 26.42
CA ASN A 588 -20.55 -17.31 26.44
C ASN A 588 -20.48 -18.83 26.62
N HIS A 589 -19.69 -19.54 25.82
CA HIS A 589 -19.61 -21.00 25.90
C HIS A 589 -18.98 -21.47 27.21
N SER A 590 -18.02 -20.73 27.78
CA SER A 590 -17.46 -21.04 29.10
C SER A 590 -18.52 -20.91 30.20
N LEU A 591 -19.35 -19.87 30.16
CA LEU A 591 -20.46 -19.69 31.09
C LEU A 591 -21.55 -20.75 30.90
N ASP A 592 -21.90 -21.07 29.65
CA ASP A 592 -22.86 -22.15 29.32
C ASP A 592 -22.36 -23.52 29.81
N ALA A 593 -21.04 -23.74 29.79
CA ALA A 593 -20.39 -24.93 30.34
C ALA A 593 -20.24 -24.91 31.88
N GLY A 594 -20.76 -23.88 32.56
CA GLY A 594 -20.81 -23.79 34.02
C GLY A 594 -19.60 -23.13 34.69
N SER A 595 -18.70 -22.50 33.94
CA SER A 595 -17.56 -21.77 34.53
C SER A 595 -18.03 -20.58 35.38
N ASP A 596 -17.31 -20.28 36.46
CA ASP A 596 -17.62 -19.11 37.28
C ASP A 596 -17.37 -17.80 36.51
N LEU A 597 -18.28 -16.83 36.67
CA LEU A 597 -18.22 -15.53 36.00
C LEU A 597 -16.95 -14.75 36.34
N ARG A 598 -16.47 -14.84 37.59
CA ARG A 598 -15.26 -14.17 38.06
C ARG A 598 -14.02 -14.78 37.40
N ASP A 599 -13.98 -16.09 37.21
CA ASP A 599 -12.87 -16.78 36.56
C ASP A 599 -12.79 -16.45 35.07
N VAL A 600 -13.94 -16.46 34.38
CA VAL A 600 -14.03 -16.00 32.98
C VAL A 600 -13.62 -14.54 32.87
N GLN A 601 -14.05 -13.68 33.80
CA GLN A 601 -13.67 -12.27 33.81
C GLN A 601 -12.15 -12.06 34.05
N ALA A 602 -11.58 -12.81 35.00
CA ALA A 602 -10.16 -12.77 35.32
C ALA A 602 -9.31 -13.21 34.12
N GLY A 603 -9.68 -14.33 33.48
CA GLY A 603 -9.03 -14.83 32.26
C GLY A 603 -9.13 -13.86 31.08
N LEU A 604 -10.26 -13.16 30.94
CA LEU A 604 -10.44 -12.12 29.94
C LEU A 604 -9.66 -10.83 30.28
N GLY A 605 -9.37 -10.54 31.55
CA GLY A 605 -8.70 -9.32 31.97
C GLY A 605 -9.55 -8.06 31.74
N HIS A 606 -10.81 -8.10 32.17
CA HIS A 606 -11.70 -6.92 32.22
C HIS A 606 -11.51 -6.17 33.55
N ALA A 607 -11.37 -4.83 33.48
CA ALA A 607 -11.12 -3.98 34.65
C ALA A 607 -12.41 -3.49 35.35
N SER A 608 -13.60 -3.75 34.78
CA SER A 608 -14.89 -3.35 35.35
C SER A 608 -15.92 -4.45 35.14
N LEU A 609 -16.71 -4.72 36.19
CA LEU A 609 -17.84 -5.65 36.23
C LEU A 609 -18.91 -5.32 35.16
N ALA A 610 -19.04 -4.06 34.75
CA ALA A 610 -20.06 -3.60 33.80
C ALA A 610 -19.92 -4.19 32.39
N THR A 611 -18.74 -4.68 32.00
CA THR A 611 -18.55 -5.41 30.73
C THR A 611 -18.87 -6.90 30.80
N THR A 612 -19.06 -7.44 32.01
CA THR A 612 -19.34 -8.87 32.24
C THR A 612 -20.82 -9.11 32.51
N THR A 613 -21.54 -8.13 33.06
CA THR A 613 -23.01 -8.14 33.27
C THR A 613 -23.82 -8.26 31.98
N ILE A 614 -23.18 -8.07 30.82
CA ILE A 614 -23.81 -8.15 29.50
C ILE A 614 -24.03 -9.63 29.05
N TYR A 615 -23.43 -10.62 29.72
CA TYR A 615 -23.44 -12.03 29.30
C TYR A 615 -24.36 -12.96 30.10
N THR A 616 -25.54 -12.49 30.47
CA THR A 616 -26.44 -13.16 31.41
C THR A 616 -27.70 -13.76 30.78
N LYS A 617 -27.63 -14.35 29.56
CA LYS A 617 -28.73 -15.23 29.10
C LYS A 617 -28.77 -16.55 29.86
N GLY A 618 -27.62 -17.07 30.29
CA GLY A 618 -27.54 -18.21 31.19
C GLY A 618 -28.07 -17.91 32.59
N ASP A 619 -28.05 -16.64 32.99
CA ASP A 619 -28.49 -16.21 34.32
C ASP A 619 -30.01 -16.31 34.44
N ALA A 620 -30.81 -15.93 33.43
CA ALA A 620 -32.26 -16.07 33.51
C ALA A 620 -32.72 -17.54 33.65
N ALA A 621 -32.14 -18.47 32.89
CA ALA A 621 -32.49 -19.90 32.98
C ALA A 621 -31.92 -20.57 34.25
N ARG A 622 -30.71 -20.16 34.69
CA ARG A 622 -30.09 -20.66 35.93
C ARG A 622 -30.78 -20.09 37.17
N GLN A 623 -31.15 -18.81 37.15
CA GLN A 623 -31.91 -18.13 38.19
C GLN A 623 -33.33 -18.68 38.25
N TYR A 624 -33.97 -18.94 37.10
CA TYR A 624 -35.24 -19.67 37.05
C TYR A 624 -35.12 -21.06 37.67
N ARG A 625 -34.15 -21.89 37.24
CA ARG A 625 -33.93 -23.23 37.81
C ARG A 625 -33.50 -23.21 39.28
N ALA A 626 -32.79 -22.18 39.72
CA ALA A 626 -32.39 -22.02 41.11
C ALA A 626 -33.56 -21.58 41.99
N ILE A 627 -34.43 -20.71 41.48
CA ILE A 627 -35.69 -20.32 42.12
C ILE A 627 -36.66 -21.51 42.14
N GLU A 628 -36.77 -22.26 41.04
CA GLU A 628 -37.58 -23.48 40.93
C GLU A 628 -37.09 -24.53 41.93
N LYS A 629 -35.78 -24.82 41.97
CA LYS A 629 -35.19 -25.74 42.95
C LYS A 629 -35.32 -25.27 44.40
N PHE A 630 -35.27 -23.96 44.66
CA PHE A 630 -35.53 -23.37 45.98
C PHE A 630 -37.00 -23.48 46.37
N TYR A 631 -37.92 -23.21 45.43
CA TYR A 631 -39.36 -23.31 45.60
C TYR A 631 -39.76 -24.77 45.87
N ASP A 632 -39.32 -25.71 45.04
CA ASP A 632 -39.58 -27.14 45.18
C ASP A 632 -39.03 -27.67 46.52
N ALA A 633 -37.81 -27.28 46.91
CA ALA A 633 -37.25 -27.63 48.21
C ALA A 633 -37.99 -27.01 49.41
N GLY A 634 -38.66 -25.86 49.22
CA GLY A 634 -39.51 -25.23 50.23
C GLY A 634 -40.90 -25.84 50.31
N VAL A 635 -41.45 -26.35 49.20
CA VAL A 635 -42.80 -26.90 49.11
C VAL A 635 -42.84 -28.39 49.47
N ASP A 636 -41.83 -29.18 49.08
CA ASP A 636 -41.76 -30.61 49.42
C ASP A 636 -41.42 -30.88 50.90
N ALA A 637 -40.82 -29.89 51.58
CA ALA A 637 -40.56 -29.96 53.03
C ALA A 637 -41.84 -29.89 53.87
N ASP A 638 -42.92 -29.28 53.36
CA ASP A 638 -44.23 -29.23 54.02
C ASP A 638 -45.09 -30.47 53.69
N ALA A 639 -44.88 -31.12 52.53
CA ALA A 639 -45.61 -32.33 52.14
C ALA A 639 -45.20 -33.59 52.93
N THR A 640 -44.08 -33.54 53.67
CA THR A 640 -43.59 -34.68 54.48
C THR A 640 -43.94 -34.54 55.98
N ARG A 641 -44.77 -33.56 56.36
CA ARG A 641 -45.22 -33.29 57.74
C ARG A 641 -46.74 -33.33 57.95
N LEU A 642 -47.49 -33.81 56.98
CA LEU A 642 -48.89 -34.23 57.10
C LEU A 642 -48.97 -35.74 56.86
#